data_AF-A0A3B9JAB5-F1
#
_entry.id   AF-A0A3B9JAB5-F1
#
_cell.length_a   1.000
_cell.length_b   1.000
_cell.length_c   1.000
_cell.angle_alpha   90.00
_cell.angle_beta   90.00
_cell.angle_gamma   90.00
#
_symmetry.space_group_name_H-M   'P 1'
#
loop_
_entity.id
_entity.type
_entity.pdbx_description
1 polymer ?
#
loop_
_entity_poly.entity_id
_entity_poly.type
_entity_poly.pdbx_seq_one_letter_code
_entity_poly.pdbx_strand_id
1 'polypeptide(L)'
;METTSKNKVDLNDLLIQWQAAEFDAETQAAKLQGMLVVAKPLVELLAEKAGSFAPKHKDDDWSTEYEDAITDLVELTSQLDEKTLGMWRSKLARKAGLSVRDFNNALAGNKRDAKKKKDDIPEIPTFGGWFRDGDSLYFVDYWLDYENKSGYLVWRDPNGNIKSGKELVLNNNGSRFRLIPFEPDEEPIIMPAIGQDSASVVMPPGCHNEPVDLANVLTEVIDFMRQQYLFDEERTPFIIGLQIVNSWVYENFRTLAYLRAIGDKGSGKSELMRRAGHLCYRLTKVSGGDTESVFFRITDMMRGTIFIEEADMEKSAASNNIVKFFNMGAMDGNYVNRTEEWINPRTGVKAFRTRAFACFCPKIFSMRGEFQDDAVASRSLDIRLIGKSSQELVDAGIELEMGSKYWAGWRRLMPKLLRLRMQMMESQKIDMDMSLIDTFISPRYNQVTMPAKIMAKKSGNERLVSQIRDMLREKYLEETAEKSMETEARIVEALWKMYIYADMRARLVINDSGEILVKIGDVTAIANNIIEEMKQEGQDLRNNKDDPEKKGKKTYEVGTQRVGRIMKEIIQLRKLPQRTNKGFFCIWDDIKMEIAGKKYGVLPDEETIKKAREEMAKLRAKVDLKRAPLQMTIDDTPAEEPEDEKQYPW
;
A
#
# COMPACT_ATOMS: atom_id res chain seq x y z
N MET A 1 -34.83 -56.75 6.58
CA MET A 1 -33.44 -56.79 6.09
C MET A 1 -32.56 -56.16 7.14
N GLU A 2 -31.92 -56.99 7.96
CA GLU A 2 -30.78 -56.58 8.76
C GLU A 2 -29.66 -56.13 7.81
N THR A 3 -29.18 -54.90 7.99
CA THR A 3 -27.89 -54.48 7.42
C THR A 3 -27.12 -53.75 8.51
N THR A 4 -26.34 -54.52 9.24
CA THR A 4 -25.15 -54.05 9.93
C THR A 4 -24.13 -53.56 8.91
N SER A 5 -23.89 -52.25 8.86
CA SER A 5 -22.64 -51.67 8.34
C SER A 5 -22.55 -50.21 8.76
N LYS A 6 -21.50 -49.91 9.53
CA LYS A 6 -21.07 -48.57 9.92
C LYS A 6 -20.61 -47.80 8.68
N ASN A 7 -21.42 -46.87 8.19
CA ASN A 7 -20.93 -45.74 7.40
C ASN A 7 -21.53 -44.47 7.99
N LYS A 8 -20.67 -43.58 8.51
CA LYS A 8 -21.07 -42.20 8.83
C LYS A 8 -21.25 -41.50 7.49
N VAL A 9 -22.47 -41.55 6.97
CA VAL A 9 -22.88 -40.79 5.79
C VAL A 9 -23.04 -39.35 6.26
N ASP A 10 -22.21 -38.43 5.79
CA ASP A 10 -22.38 -37.01 6.11
C ASP A 10 -23.51 -36.40 5.26
N LEU A 11 -23.86 -35.14 5.51
CA LEU A 11 -24.94 -34.46 4.79
C LEU A 11 -24.64 -34.31 3.28
N ASN A 12 -23.35 -34.25 2.89
CA ASN A 12 -22.97 -34.19 1.49
C ASN A 12 -23.12 -35.55 0.82
N ASP A 13 -22.78 -36.65 1.50
CA ASP A 13 -22.98 -38.00 0.98
C ASP A 13 -24.48 -38.30 0.79
N LEU A 14 -25.34 -37.84 1.71
CA LEU A 14 -26.80 -37.94 1.56
C LEU A 14 -27.31 -37.12 0.37
N LEU A 15 -26.78 -35.90 0.20
CA LEU A 15 -27.16 -35.03 -0.91
C LEU A 15 -26.76 -35.64 -2.27
N ILE A 16 -25.55 -36.20 -2.36
CA ILE A 16 -25.07 -36.90 -3.57
C ILE A 16 -25.97 -38.11 -3.88
N GLN A 17 -26.35 -38.89 -2.86
CA GLN A 17 -27.25 -40.04 -3.03
C GLN A 17 -28.66 -39.61 -3.47
N TRP A 18 -29.19 -38.52 -2.93
CA TRP A 18 -30.52 -38.01 -3.30
C TRP A 18 -30.54 -37.39 -4.70
N GLN A 19 -29.44 -36.76 -5.11
CA GLN A 19 -29.27 -36.28 -6.48
C GLN A 19 -29.15 -37.44 -7.48
N ALA A 20 -28.41 -38.49 -7.13
CA ALA A 20 -28.30 -39.70 -7.95
C ALA A 20 -29.62 -40.49 -8.05
N ALA A 21 -30.50 -40.37 -7.05
CA ALA A 21 -31.84 -40.95 -7.03
C ALA A 21 -32.92 -40.03 -7.63
N GLU A 22 -32.54 -38.88 -8.19
CA GLU A 22 -33.42 -37.87 -8.80
C GLU A 22 -34.58 -37.41 -7.89
N PHE A 23 -34.36 -37.35 -6.57
CA PHE A 23 -35.36 -36.78 -5.66
C PHE A 23 -35.50 -35.28 -5.88
N ASP A 24 -36.72 -34.78 -6.04
CA ASP A 24 -36.99 -33.35 -6.09
C ASP A 24 -36.72 -32.68 -4.73
N ALA A 25 -36.59 -31.35 -4.75
CA ALA A 25 -36.24 -30.57 -3.56
C ALA A 25 -37.28 -30.71 -2.43
N GLU A 26 -38.55 -30.91 -2.78
CA GLU A 26 -39.65 -31.05 -1.82
C GLU A 26 -39.59 -32.40 -1.09
N THR A 27 -39.27 -33.46 -1.81
CA THR A 27 -39.05 -34.82 -1.29
C THR A 27 -37.79 -34.88 -0.45
N GLN A 28 -36.71 -34.21 -0.85
CA GLN A 28 -35.49 -34.09 -0.04
C GLN A 28 -35.77 -33.36 1.27
N ALA A 29 -36.50 -32.24 1.24
CA ALA A 29 -36.89 -31.50 2.43
C ALA A 29 -37.77 -32.34 3.36
N ALA A 30 -38.77 -33.06 2.82
CA ALA A 30 -39.63 -33.95 3.59
C ALA A 30 -38.85 -35.10 4.26
N LYS A 31 -37.89 -35.71 3.55
CA LYS A 31 -37.01 -36.74 4.10
C LYS A 31 -36.09 -36.19 5.18
N LEU A 32 -35.46 -35.04 4.95
CA LEU A 32 -34.60 -34.37 5.93
C LEU A 32 -35.40 -34.00 7.19
N GLN A 33 -36.62 -33.50 7.02
CA GLN A 33 -37.51 -33.18 8.13
C GLN A 33 -37.95 -34.42 8.90
N GLY A 34 -38.23 -35.53 8.21
CA GLY A 34 -38.44 -36.83 8.84
C GLY A 34 -37.22 -37.29 9.65
N MET A 35 -36.00 -37.09 9.15
CA MET A 35 -34.77 -37.39 9.88
C MET A 35 -34.59 -36.48 11.10
N LEU A 36 -34.89 -35.19 10.99
CA LEU A 36 -34.81 -34.22 12.09
C LEU A 36 -35.83 -34.50 13.20
N VAL A 37 -37.05 -34.95 12.84
CA VAL A 37 -38.10 -35.31 13.81
C VAL A 37 -37.69 -36.50 14.67
N VAL A 38 -36.91 -37.44 14.12
CA VAL A 38 -36.43 -38.64 14.83
C VAL A 38 -35.02 -38.43 15.43
N ALA A 39 -34.32 -37.35 15.04
CA ALA A 39 -32.98 -37.05 15.52
C ALA A 39 -32.99 -36.70 17.02
N LYS A 40 -32.03 -37.26 17.75
CA LYS A 40 -31.81 -36.91 19.15
C LYS A 40 -31.31 -35.45 19.24
N PRO A 41 -31.88 -34.62 20.14
CA PRO A 41 -31.35 -33.29 20.38
C PRO A 41 -29.88 -33.31 20.78
N LEU A 42 -29.11 -32.30 20.36
CA LEU A 42 -27.68 -32.19 20.66
C LEU A 42 -27.37 -32.30 22.17
N VAL A 43 -28.22 -31.70 23.00
CA VAL A 43 -28.11 -31.76 24.46
C VAL A 43 -28.25 -33.18 25.02
N GLU A 44 -29.07 -34.01 24.37
CA GLU A 44 -29.22 -35.42 24.74
C GLU A 44 -28.02 -36.26 24.29
N LEU A 45 -27.43 -35.94 23.13
CA LEU A 45 -26.22 -36.59 22.63
C LEU A 45 -25.00 -36.26 23.49
N LEU A 46 -24.84 -35.01 23.94
CA LEU A 46 -23.78 -34.62 24.87
C LEU A 46 -23.95 -35.30 26.23
N ALA A 47 -25.18 -35.45 26.72
CA ALA A 47 -25.43 -36.19 27.94
C ALA A 47 -25.04 -37.67 27.79
N GLU A 48 -25.36 -38.32 26.67
CA GLU A 48 -24.92 -39.70 26.39
C GLU A 48 -23.39 -39.81 26.28
N LYS A 49 -22.74 -38.82 25.65
CA LYS A 49 -21.28 -38.76 25.54
C LYS A 49 -20.63 -38.62 26.92
N ALA A 50 -21.11 -37.70 27.76
CA ALA A 50 -20.63 -37.56 29.12
C ALA A 50 -20.84 -38.87 29.91
N GLY A 51 -22.01 -39.49 29.80
CA GLY A 51 -22.29 -40.78 30.42
C GLY A 51 -21.35 -41.91 29.99
N SER A 52 -20.79 -41.86 28.77
CA SER A 52 -19.82 -42.86 28.30
C SER A 52 -18.46 -42.76 29.00
N PHE A 53 -18.15 -41.61 29.59
CA PHE A 53 -16.96 -41.38 30.42
C PHE A 53 -17.27 -41.47 31.92
N ALA A 54 -18.52 -41.73 32.31
CA ALA A 54 -18.92 -41.74 33.70
C ALA A 54 -18.19 -42.85 34.49
N PRO A 55 -17.82 -42.58 35.74
CA PRO A 55 -17.17 -43.56 36.61
C PRO A 55 -18.04 -44.81 36.79
N LYS A 56 -17.41 -45.99 36.81
CA LYS A 56 -18.13 -47.28 36.89
C LYS A 56 -18.64 -47.55 38.30
N HIS A 57 -17.94 -47.07 39.31
CA HIS A 57 -18.36 -47.09 40.70
C HIS A 57 -18.53 -45.68 41.26
N LYS A 58 -19.45 -45.53 42.21
CA LYS A 58 -19.82 -44.23 42.77
C LYS A 58 -18.69 -43.54 43.55
N ASP A 59 -17.68 -44.32 43.95
CA ASP A 59 -16.53 -43.87 44.72
C ASP A 59 -15.27 -43.68 43.84
N ASP A 60 -15.37 -43.89 42.53
CA ASP A 60 -14.27 -43.61 41.59
C ASP A 60 -14.18 -42.11 41.32
N ASP A 61 -12.96 -41.57 41.27
CA ASP A 61 -12.69 -40.19 40.88
C ASP A 61 -13.12 -39.93 39.44
N TRP A 62 -13.48 -38.68 39.14
CA TRP A 62 -13.85 -38.27 37.79
C TRP A 62 -12.61 -38.24 36.89
N SER A 63 -12.71 -38.82 35.71
CA SER A 63 -11.66 -38.63 34.70
C SER A 63 -11.73 -37.21 34.13
N THR A 64 -10.61 -36.71 33.61
CA THR A 64 -10.56 -35.41 32.95
C THR A 64 -11.52 -35.34 31.76
N GLU A 65 -11.67 -36.43 30.99
CA GLU A 65 -12.62 -36.52 29.89
C GLU A 65 -14.08 -36.46 30.35
N TYR A 66 -14.38 -36.98 31.54
CA TYR A 66 -15.70 -36.88 32.14
C TYR A 66 -15.97 -35.46 32.65
N GLU A 67 -15.01 -34.82 33.31
CA GLU A 67 -15.08 -33.42 33.74
C GLU A 67 -15.32 -32.46 32.56
N ASP A 68 -14.55 -32.61 31.48
CA ASP A 68 -14.70 -31.81 30.26
C ASP A 68 -16.07 -32.04 29.61
N ALA A 69 -16.50 -33.30 29.48
CA ALA A 69 -17.79 -33.63 28.88
C ALA A 69 -18.98 -33.14 29.72
N ILE A 70 -18.86 -33.13 31.05
CA ILE A 70 -19.85 -32.53 31.95
C ILE A 70 -19.84 -31.00 31.80
N THR A 71 -18.68 -30.37 31.66
CA THR A 71 -18.57 -28.92 31.44
C THR A 71 -19.28 -28.49 30.15
N ASP A 72 -19.00 -29.18 29.04
CA ASP A 72 -19.66 -28.95 27.74
C ASP A 72 -21.19 -29.12 27.83
N LEU A 73 -21.64 -30.18 28.52
CA LEU A 73 -23.05 -30.46 28.73
C LEU A 73 -23.72 -29.35 29.56
N VAL A 74 -23.08 -28.92 30.64
CA VAL A 74 -23.60 -27.88 31.55
C VAL A 74 -23.65 -26.52 30.84
N GLU A 75 -22.65 -26.20 30.02
CA GLU A 75 -22.65 -24.98 29.22
C GLU A 75 -23.82 -24.95 28.23
N LEU A 76 -24.02 -26.02 27.44
CA LEU A 76 -25.13 -26.06 26.48
C LEU A 76 -26.49 -26.08 27.19
N THR A 77 -26.63 -26.82 28.29
CA THR A 77 -27.88 -26.91 29.05
C THR A 77 -28.24 -25.61 29.77
N SER A 78 -27.25 -24.78 30.10
CA SER A 78 -27.48 -23.45 30.69
C SER A 78 -28.17 -22.47 29.74
N GLN A 79 -28.13 -22.73 28.43
CA GLN A 79 -28.77 -21.92 27.39
C GLN A 79 -30.25 -22.27 27.18
N LEU A 80 -30.75 -23.37 27.76
CA LEU A 80 -32.16 -23.74 27.70
C LEU A 80 -33.01 -22.87 28.63
N ASP A 81 -34.22 -22.52 28.20
CA ASP A 81 -35.20 -21.85 29.07
C ASP A 81 -35.60 -22.77 30.24
N GLU A 82 -36.05 -22.17 31.35
CA GLU A 82 -36.31 -22.94 32.57
C GLU A 82 -37.40 -24.01 32.43
N LYS A 83 -38.39 -23.78 31.55
CA LYS A 83 -39.47 -24.73 31.30
C LYS A 83 -38.94 -25.95 30.54
N THR A 84 -38.16 -25.74 29.48
CA THR A 84 -37.52 -26.81 28.73
C THR A 84 -36.49 -27.54 29.59
N LEU A 85 -35.64 -26.82 30.33
CA LEU A 85 -34.69 -27.44 31.24
C LEU A 85 -35.40 -28.29 32.30
N GLY A 86 -36.50 -27.81 32.86
CA GLY A 86 -37.30 -28.55 33.84
C GLY A 86 -37.84 -29.89 33.32
N MET A 87 -38.28 -29.94 32.05
CA MET A 87 -38.77 -31.18 31.43
C MET A 87 -37.65 -32.20 31.16
N TRP A 88 -36.43 -31.72 30.87
CA TRP A 88 -35.32 -32.57 30.44
C TRP A 88 -34.32 -32.89 31.55
N ARG A 89 -34.36 -32.17 32.67
CA ARG A 89 -33.38 -32.22 33.77
C ARG A 89 -33.06 -33.63 34.26
N SER A 90 -34.08 -34.40 34.64
CA SER A 90 -33.89 -35.77 35.15
C SER A 90 -33.38 -36.72 34.07
N LYS A 91 -33.79 -36.52 32.81
CA LYS A 91 -33.37 -37.34 31.67
C LYS A 91 -31.90 -37.09 31.34
N LEU A 92 -31.46 -35.84 31.32
CA LEU A 92 -30.08 -35.44 31.02
C LEU A 92 -29.12 -35.85 32.14
N ALA A 93 -29.46 -35.59 33.40
CA ALA A 93 -28.64 -36.00 34.55
C ALA A 93 -28.39 -37.51 34.55
N ARG A 94 -29.44 -38.32 34.37
CA ARG A 94 -29.33 -39.78 34.31
C ARG A 94 -28.46 -40.25 33.15
N LYS A 95 -28.62 -39.65 31.96
CA LYS A 95 -27.83 -40.01 30.77
C LYS A 95 -26.35 -39.63 30.92
N ALA A 96 -26.09 -38.54 31.61
CA ALA A 96 -24.74 -38.07 31.91
C ALA A 96 -24.07 -38.85 33.05
N GLY A 97 -24.73 -39.81 33.70
CA GLY A 97 -24.15 -40.54 34.84
C GLY A 97 -24.15 -39.75 36.16
N LEU A 98 -24.93 -38.67 36.26
CA LEU A 98 -25.01 -37.81 37.46
C LEU A 98 -26.31 -37.98 38.24
N SER A 99 -26.25 -37.73 39.54
CA SER A 99 -27.46 -37.48 40.31
C SER A 99 -28.08 -36.14 39.88
N VAL A 100 -29.41 -36.02 39.97
CA VAL A 100 -30.11 -34.76 39.66
C VAL A 100 -29.61 -33.61 40.54
N ARG A 101 -29.18 -33.92 41.77
CA ARG A 101 -28.60 -32.95 42.70
C ARG A 101 -27.24 -32.44 42.19
N ASP A 102 -26.36 -33.35 41.78
CA ASP A 102 -25.01 -32.97 41.34
C ASP A 102 -25.05 -32.25 39.99
N PHE A 103 -25.95 -32.66 39.09
CA PHE A 103 -26.24 -31.95 37.85
C PHE A 103 -26.77 -30.52 38.10
N ASN A 104 -27.65 -30.34 39.09
CA ASN A 104 -28.13 -29.00 39.48
C ASN A 104 -27.03 -28.17 40.14
N ASN A 105 -26.15 -28.78 40.93
CA ASN A 105 -25.01 -28.09 41.53
C ASN A 105 -24.03 -27.61 40.46
N ALA A 106 -23.73 -28.44 39.46
CA ALA A 106 -22.90 -28.06 38.31
C ALA A 106 -23.53 -26.92 37.49
N LEU A 107 -24.85 -26.99 37.23
CA LEU A 107 -25.59 -25.90 36.59
C LEU A 107 -25.59 -24.60 37.41
N ALA A 108 -25.72 -24.68 38.74
CA ALA A 108 -25.70 -23.52 39.62
C ALA A 108 -24.29 -22.90 39.73
N GLY A 109 -23.24 -23.73 39.71
CA GLY A 109 -21.84 -23.30 39.61
C GLY A 109 -21.60 -22.52 38.31
N ASN A 110 -21.95 -23.10 37.16
CA ASN A 110 -21.78 -22.44 35.88
C ASN A 110 -22.64 -21.17 35.74
N LYS A 111 -23.87 -21.14 36.29
CA LYS A 111 -24.66 -19.90 36.36
C LYS A 111 -24.03 -18.82 37.25
N ARG A 112 -23.32 -19.18 38.33
CA ARG A 112 -22.57 -18.23 39.18
C ARG A 112 -21.30 -17.74 38.49
N ASP A 113 -20.60 -18.61 37.77
CA ASP A 113 -19.40 -18.26 37.00
C ASP A 113 -19.74 -17.42 35.76
N ALA A 114 -20.86 -17.70 35.09
CA ALA A 114 -21.42 -16.86 34.04
C ALA A 114 -21.90 -15.50 34.56
N LYS A 115 -22.41 -15.43 35.81
CA LYS A 115 -22.79 -14.18 36.45
C LYS A 115 -21.57 -13.36 36.89
N LYS A 116 -20.48 -14.00 37.34
CA LYS A 116 -19.16 -13.36 37.56
C LYS A 116 -18.54 -12.84 36.25
N LYS A 117 -18.60 -13.61 35.16
CA LYS A 117 -18.16 -13.19 33.82
C LYS A 117 -18.97 -12.02 33.23
N LYS A 118 -20.17 -11.73 33.76
CA LYS A 118 -21.04 -10.64 33.29
C LYS A 118 -20.67 -9.26 33.89
N ASP A 119 -19.93 -9.25 35.00
CA ASP A 119 -19.41 -8.04 35.65
C ASP A 119 -17.99 -7.66 35.16
N ASP A 120 -17.32 -8.53 34.38
CA ASP A 120 -16.03 -8.23 33.77
C ASP A 120 -16.20 -7.41 32.48
N ILE A 121 -15.67 -6.18 32.50
CA ILE A 121 -15.57 -5.34 31.30
C ILE A 121 -14.55 -6.01 30.37
N PRO A 122 -14.92 -6.42 29.13
CA PRO A 122 -13.98 -7.05 28.20
C PRO A 122 -12.75 -6.18 27.95
N GLU A 123 -11.56 -6.78 28.10
CA GLU A 123 -10.30 -6.11 27.83
C GLU A 123 -9.88 -6.31 26.37
N ILE A 124 -9.42 -5.22 25.75
CA ILE A 124 -8.95 -5.20 24.36
C ILE A 124 -7.53 -4.62 24.37
N PRO A 125 -6.50 -5.48 24.26
CA PRO A 125 -5.14 -5.05 24.05
C PRO A 125 -5.01 -4.27 22.74
N THR A 126 -4.33 -3.13 22.77
CA THR A 126 -4.18 -2.29 21.59
C THR A 126 -2.87 -1.51 21.57
N PHE A 127 -2.37 -1.28 20.36
CA PHE A 127 -1.37 -0.24 20.10
C PHE A 127 -2.04 1.10 19.75
N GLY A 128 -3.37 1.20 19.74
CA GLY A 128 -4.08 2.42 19.38
C GLY A 128 -4.86 2.32 18.07
N GLY A 129 -5.37 3.45 17.61
CA GLY A 129 -6.35 3.59 16.53
C GLY A 129 -7.53 4.46 16.94
N TRP A 130 -8.56 4.46 16.11
CA TRP A 130 -9.81 5.18 16.36
C TRP A 130 -10.83 4.26 17.04
N PHE A 131 -11.39 4.71 18.16
CA PHE A 131 -12.37 3.96 18.94
C PHE A 131 -13.63 4.79 19.18
N ARG A 132 -14.79 4.15 19.17
CA ARG A 132 -16.09 4.79 19.41
C ARG A 132 -16.54 4.62 20.86
N ASP A 133 -17.14 5.68 21.37
CA ASP A 133 -17.83 5.74 22.67
C ASP A 133 -19.22 6.38 22.42
N GLY A 134 -20.20 5.53 22.10
CA GLY A 134 -21.45 5.96 21.47
C GLY A 134 -21.19 6.73 20.16
N ASP A 135 -21.68 7.97 20.08
CA ASP A 135 -21.48 8.86 18.94
C ASP A 135 -20.13 9.59 18.97
N SER A 136 -19.41 9.51 20.08
CA SER A 136 -18.11 10.14 20.27
C SER A 136 -16.97 9.29 19.70
N LEU A 137 -15.92 9.95 19.24
CA LEU A 137 -14.75 9.31 18.66
C LEU A 137 -13.48 9.68 19.42
N TYR A 138 -12.77 8.66 19.91
CA TYR A 138 -11.49 8.78 20.58
C TYR A 138 -10.37 8.36 19.64
N PHE A 139 -9.29 9.12 19.61
CA PHE A 139 -8.03 8.69 18.99
C PHE A 139 -7.10 8.18 20.07
N VAL A 140 -6.61 6.95 19.96
CA VAL A 140 -5.74 6.30 20.94
C VAL A 140 -4.42 5.96 20.27
N ASP A 141 -3.32 6.09 21.00
CA ASP A 141 -1.98 5.70 20.59
C ASP A 141 -1.22 5.11 21.80
N TYR A 142 0.05 4.77 21.61
CA TYR A 142 0.86 3.99 22.51
C TYR A 142 2.22 4.64 22.73
N TRP A 143 2.68 4.61 23.98
CA TRP A 143 4.08 4.90 24.32
C TRP A 143 4.59 3.90 25.34
N LEU A 144 5.92 3.76 25.39
CA LEU A 144 6.58 2.77 26.23
C LEU A 144 7.43 3.43 27.30
N ASP A 145 7.21 3.04 28.55
CA ASP A 145 8.14 3.31 29.62
C ASP A 145 9.28 2.28 29.56
N TYR A 146 10.41 2.71 29.02
CA TYR A 146 11.60 1.87 28.86
C TYR A 146 12.28 1.50 30.18
N GLU A 147 12.08 2.29 31.25
CA GLU A 147 12.71 2.04 32.55
C GLU A 147 11.96 0.95 33.29
N ASN A 148 10.62 1.02 33.27
CA ASN A 148 9.75 0.06 33.94
C ASN A 148 9.23 -1.05 33.02
N LYS A 149 9.68 -1.10 31.76
CA LYS A 149 9.24 -2.05 30.73
C LYS A 149 7.71 -2.17 30.66
N SER A 150 7.06 -1.03 30.55
CA SER A 150 5.60 -0.92 30.74
C SER A 150 4.95 -0.14 29.62
N GLY A 151 3.95 -0.73 28.98
CA GLY A 151 3.16 -0.05 27.95
C GLY A 151 2.18 0.95 28.55
N TYR A 152 1.92 2.06 27.88
CA TYR A 152 0.91 3.04 28.24
C TYR A 152 0.11 3.48 27.02
N LEU A 153 -1.17 3.74 27.23
CA LEU A 153 -2.01 4.37 26.23
C LEU A 153 -1.93 5.89 26.38
N VAL A 154 -2.02 6.59 25.26
CA VAL A 154 -2.32 8.02 25.18
C VAL A 154 -3.56 8.18 24.32
N TRP A 155 -4.49 9.06 24.68
CA TRP A 155 -5.70 9.26 23.90
C TRP A 155 -6.12 10.72 23.84
N ARG A 156 -6.68 11.11 22.70
CA ARG A 156 -7.36 12.37 22.49
C ARG A 156 -8.86 12.12 22.58
N ASP A 157 -9.52 12.79 23.52
CA ASP A 157 -10.97 12.75 23.67
C ASP A 157 -11.68 13.59 22.58
N PRO A 158 -13.01 13.49 22.45
CA PRO A 158 -13.78 14.23 21.45
C PRO A 158 -13.69 15.76 21.58
N ASN A 159 -13.33 16.26 22.77
CA ASN A 159 -13.13 17.69 23.03
C ASN A 159 -11.70 18.14 22.71
N GLY A 160 -10.85 17.23 22.23
CA GLY A 160 -9.45 17.51 21.90
C GLY A 160 -8.48 17.40 23.07
N ASN A 161 -8.92 17.03 24.28
CA ASN A 161 -8.02 16.87 25.41
C ASN A 161 -7.22 15.58 25.28
N ILE A 162 -5.92 15.67 25.54
CA ILE A 162 -5.00 14.54 25.44
C ILE A 162 -4.61 14.08 26.85
N LYS A 163 -4.78 12.77 27.12
CA LYS A 163 -4.48 12.13 28.40
C LYS A 163 -3.71 10.83 28.16
N SER A 164 -3.03 10.33 29.20
CA SER A 164 -2.32 9.05 29.16
C SER A 164 -2.64 8.21 30.39
N GLY A 165 -2.54 6.89 30.26
CA GLY A 165 -2.83 5.96 31.36
C GLY A 165 -2.66 4.50 30.96
N LYS A 166 -2.83 3.61 31.94
CA LYS A 166 -2.74 2.14 31.76
C LYS A 166 -4.04 1.51 31.22
N GLU A 167 -5.14 2.25 31.26
CA GLU A 167 -6.41 1.78 30.74
C GLU A 167 -7.28 2.95 30.28
N LEU A 168 -8.15 2.68 29.32
CA LEU A 168 -9.22 3.59 28.88
C LEU A 168 -10.51 2.78 28.75
N VAL A 169 -11.51 3.10 29.57
CA VAL A 169 -12.83 2.46 29.51
C VAL A 169 -13.74 3.27 28.60
N LEU A 170 -14.32 2.60 27.61
CA LEU A 170 -15.27 3.18 26.66
C LEU A 170 -16.59 2.40 26.69
N ASN A 171 -17.66 3.01 26.20
CA ASN A 171 -18.99 2.44 26.12
C ASN A 171 -19.60 2.62 24.74
N ASN A 172 -19.67 1.56 23.95
CA ASN A 172 -20.29 1.61 22.64
C ASN A 172 -21.65 0.90 22.64
N ASN A 173 -22.72 1.66 22.41
CA ASN A 173 -24.10 1.17 22.35
C ASN A 173 -24.51 0.31 23.56
N GLY A 174 -24.12 0.73 24.77
CA GLY A 174 -24.44 0.03 26.02
C GLY A 174 -23.50 -1.12 26.39
N SER A 175 -22.55 -1.46 25.51
CA SER A 175 -21.48 -2.42 25.81
C SER A 175 -20.22 -1.67 26.25
N ARG A 176 -19.85 -1.81 27.52
CA ARG A 176 -18.58 -1.30 28.03
C ARG A 176 -17.43 -2.22 27.64
N PHE A 177 -16.27 -1.65 27.31
CA PHE A 177 -15.03 -2.38 27.09
C PHE A 177 -13.85 -1.53 27.60
N ARG A 178 -12.76 -2.20 27.97
CA ARG A 178 -11.53 -1.59 28.49
C ARG A 178 -10.43 -1.75 27.46
N LEU A 179 -9.89 -0.65 26.96
CA LEU A 179 -8.65 -0.67 26.19
C LEU A 179 -7.48 -0.74 27.16
N ILE A 180 -6.56 -1.67 26.90
CA ILE A 180 -5.31 -1.81 27.65
C ILE A 180 -4.13 -1.79 26.68
N PRO A 181 -2.95 -1.29 27.08
CA PRO A 181 -1.76 -1.36 26.25
C PRO A 181 -1.31 -2.83 26.10
N PHE A 182 -0.70 -3.16 24.98
CA PHE A 182 0.13 -4.37 24.94
C PHE A 182 1.30 -4.19 25.91
N GLU A 183 1.39 -5.08 26.89
CA GLU A 183 2.59 -5.15 27.71
C GLU A 183 3.71 -5.81 26.90
N PRO A 184 4.93 -5.29 27.00
CA PRO A 184 6.06 -5.83 26.27
C PRO A 184 6.53 -7.16 26.89
N ASP A 185 6.65 -8.20 26.06
CA ASP A 185 7.22 -9.50 26.47
C ASP A 185 8.73 -9.37 26.79
N GLU A 186 9.26 -10.27 27.62
CA GLU A 186 10.68 -10.30 27.99
C GLU A 186 11.64 -10.65 26.83
N GLU A 187 11.10 -11.12 25.69
CA GLU A 187 11.86 -11.44 24.47
C GLU A 187 11.93 -10.28 23.45
N PRO A 188 13.05 -10.14 22.69
CA PRO A 188 13.46 -8.89 22.07
C PRO A 188 12.75 -8.63 20.73
N ILE A 189 11.49 -8.20 20.79
CA ILE A 189 10.81 -7.61 19.62
C ILE A 189 10.53 -6.11 19.82
N ILE A 190 10.66 -5.57 21.04
CA ILE A 190 10.08 -4.24 21.34
C ILE A 190 11.04 -3.24 22.02
N MET A 191 12.23 -3.64 22.48
CA MET A 191 13.00 -2.72 23.35
C MET A 191 14.46 -2.54 22.97
N PRO A 192 14.88 -1.32 22.59
CA PRO A 192 16.18 -0.87 23.00
C PRO A 192 16.14 -0.64 24.52
N ALA A 193 17.12 -1.16 25.26
CA ALA A 193 17.49 -0.47 26.48
C ALA A 193 17.88 0.97 26.08
N ILE A 194 17.50 1.97 26.86
CA ILE A 194 17.89 3.37 26.59
C ILE A 194 19.40 3.42 26.34
N GLY A 195 19.80 3.92 25.17
CA GLY A 195 21.21 3.96 24.76
C GLY A 195 21.67 2.79 23.88
N GLN A 196 20.79 1.89 23.46
CA GLN A 196 21.12 0.78 22.55
C GLN A 196 20.33 0.85 21.24
N ASP A 197 20.98 0.52 20.12
CA ASP A 197 20.37 0.42 18.79
C ASP A 197 19.85 -1.01 18.48
N SER A 198 19.66 -1.85 19.50
CA SER A 198 19.38 -3.29 19.34
C SER A 198 17.90 -3.63 19.07
N ALA A 199 16.99 -2.67 19.21
CA ALA A 199 15.55 -2.92 19.01
C ALA A 199 15.19 -3.19 17.55
N SER A 200 14.31 -4.15 17.29
CA SER A 200 13.64 -4.27 15.99
C SER A 200 12.50 -3.27 15.83
N VAL A 201 11.86 -2.84 16.92
CA VAL A 201 10.80 -1.82 16.93
C VAL A 201 11.13 -0.71 17.94
N VAL A 202 10.94 0.55 17.55
CA VAL A 202 11.22 1.73 18.37
C VAL A 202 9.91 2.44 18.70
N MET A 203 9.56 2.51 19.99
CA MET A 203 8.37 3.20 20.49
C MET A 203 8.71 4.59 21.05
N PRO A 204 7.76 5.55 21.06
CA PRO A 204 7.96 6.79 21.79
C PRO A 204 8.13 6.51 23.30
N PRO A 205 9.04 7.20 24.00
CA PRO A 205 9.30 7.00 25.43
C PRO A 205 8.34 7.76 26.35
N GLY A 206 7.28 8.36 25.80
CA GLY A 206 6.40 9.29 26.49
C GLY A 206 5.57 10.12 25.52
N CYS A 207 4.62 10.88 26.06
CA CYS A 207 3.90 11.93 25.33
C CYS A 207 4.11 13.26 26.04
N HIS A 208 4.41 14.32 25.29
CA HIS A 208 4.55 15.65 25.88
C HIS A 208 3.19 16.18 26.38
N ASN A 209 3.21 16.79 27.57
CA ASN A 209 1.98 17.17 28.26
C ASN A 209 1.33 18.43 27.67
N GLU A 210 2.14 19.36 27.16
CA GLU A 210 1.68 20.63 26.61
C GLU A 210 1.43 20.55 25.10
N PRO A 211 0.52 21.37 24.54
CA PRO A 211 0.40 21.52 23.10
C PRO A 211 1.72 21.93 22.45
N VAL A 212 2.07 21.29 21.34
CA VAL A 212 3.23 21.65 20.52
C VAL A 212 2.79 22.28 19.21
N ASP A 213 3.66 23.15 18.68
CA ASP A 213 3.50 23.75 17.36
C ASP A 213 4.31 22.98 16.30
N LEU A 214 3.71 22.79 15.12
CA LEU A 214 4.30 22.04 14.01
C LEU A 214 5.61 22.66 13.52
N ALA A 215 5.66 23.99 13.37
CA ALA A 215 6.84 24.67 12.85
C ALA A 215 8.02 24.55 13.80
N ASN A 216 7.75 24.71 15.10
CA ASN A 216 8.76 24.54 16.15
C ASN A 216 9.28 23.10 16.21
N VAL A 217 8.39 22.09 16.26
CA VAL A 217 8.80 20.68 16.30
C VAL A 217 9.61 20.32 15.05
N LEU A 218 9.18 20.76 13.87
CA LEU A 218 9.91 20.51 12.62
C LEU A 218 11.31 21.15 12.66
N THR A 219 11.42 22.37 13.17
CA THR A 219 12.71 23.07 13.30
C THR A 219 13.62 22.34 14.27
N GLU A 220 13.12 21.92 15.43
CA GLU A 220 13.90 21.14 16.40
C GLU A 220 14.37 19.79 15.83
N VAL A 221 13.55 19.12 15.00
CA VAL A 221 13.94 17.89 14.30
C VAL A 221 15.05 18.16 13.29
N ILE A 222 14.93 19.22 12.48
CA ILE A 222 15.93 19.59 11.47
C ILE A 222 17.26 19.91 12.14
N ASP A 223 17.23 20.71 13.21
CA ASP A 223 18.44 21.12 13.93
C ASP A 223 19.07 19.93 14.66
N PHE A 224 18.26 19.01 15.20
CA PHE A 224 18.79 17.75 15.72
C PHE A 224 19.48 16.96 14.62
N MET A 225 18.87 16.77 13.44
CA MET A 225 19.53 16.06 12.34
C MET A 225 20.86 16.70 11.95
N ARG A 226 20.92 18.04 11.84
CA ARG A 226 22.17 18.78 11.57
C ARG A 226 23.26 18.56 12.62
N GLN A 227 22.88 18.46 13.88
CA GLN A 227 23.82 18.19 14.97
C GLN A 227 24.32 16.74 14.98
N GLN A 228 23.58 15.82 14.37
CA GLN A 228 23.85 14.38 14.43
C GLN A 228 24.38 13.80 13.12
N TYR A 229 24.40 14.57 12.03
CA TYR A 229 24.89 14.11 10.73
C TYR A 229 25.46 15.27 9.91
N LEU A 230 26.55 15.02 9.18
CA LEU A 230 27.17 16.00 8.28
C LEU A 230 26.55 15.93 6.88
N PHE A 231 25.80 16.95 6.51
CA PHE A 231 25.12 17.04 5.21
C PHE A 231 25.91 17.86 4.20
N ASP A 232 25.92 17.39 2.93
CA ASP A 232 26.51 18.12 1.81
C ASP A 232 25.65 19.32 1.37
N GLU A 233 24.33 19.14 1.37
CA GLU A 233 23.37 20.14 0.92
C GLU A 233 22.53 20.67 2.08
N GLU A 234 22.36 21.99 2.16
CA GLU A 234 21.56 22.66 3.20
C GLU A 234 20.09 22.20 3.19
N ARG A 235 19.56 21.81 2.01
CA ARG A 235 18.17 21.38 1.82
C ARG A 235 17.86 19.98 2.35
N THR A 236 18.85 19.09 2.40
CA THR A 236 18.66 17.67 2.76
C THR A 236 18.04 17.48 4.17
N PRO A 237 18.54 18.16 5.23
CA PRO A 237 17.92 18.11 6.55
C PRO A 237 16.44 18.48 6.57
N PHE A 238 16.02 19.45 5.74
CA PHE A 238 14.62 19.88 5.67
C PHE A 238 13.71 18.80 5.11
N ILE A 239 14.14 18.12 4.04
CA ILE A 239 13.41 17.01 3.43
C ILE A 239 13.28 15.86 4.43
N ILE A 240 14.37 15.51 5.11
CA ILE A 240 14.36 14.47 6.14
C ILE A 240 13.43 14.84 7.29
N GLY A 241 13.52 16.08 7.80
CA GLY A 241 12.64 16.55 8.87
C GLY A 241 11.16 16.48 8.50
N LEU A 242 10.82 16.88 7.27
CA LEU A 242 9.46 16.74 6.76
C LEU A 242 9.02 15.28 6.64
N GLN A 243 9.89 14.38 6.18
CA GLN A 243 9.57 12.95 6.10
C GLN A 243 9.38 12.33 7.49
N ILE A 244 10.21 12.71 8.46
CA ILE A 244 10.05 12.33 9.87
C ILE A 244 8.66 12.77 10.34
N VAL A 245 8.32 14.05 10.24
CA VAL A 245 7.02 14.56 10.72
C VAL A 245 5.85 13.94 9.95
N ASN A 246 5.95 13.78 8.63
CA ASN A 246 4.93 13.10 7.82
C ASN A 246 4.69 11.67 8.32
N SER A 247 5.72 10.95 8.76
CA SER A 247 5.57 9.59 9.28
C SER A 247 4.67 9.52 10.52
N TRP A 248 4.53 10.60 11.28
CA TRP A 248 3.66 10.68 12.45
C TRP A 248 2.19 10.94 12.12
N VAL A 249 1.86 11.28 10.88
CA VAL A 249 0.49 11.58 10.46
C VAL A 249 0.17 10.97 9.09
N TYR A 250 0.94 9.95 8.69
CA TYR A 250 0.90 9.39 7.35
C TYR A 250 -0.48 8.82 7.01
N GLU A 251 -1.20 8.34 8.02
CA GLU A 251 -2.54 7.79 7.88
C GLU A 251 -3.58 8.83 7.50
N ASN A 252 -3.29 10.13 7.61
CA ASN A 252 -4.15 11.18 7.08
C ASN A 252 -4.09 11.26 5.55
N PHE A 253 -3.13 10.62 4.89
CA PHE A 253 -2.92 10.75 3.44
C PHE A 253 -3.25 9.45 2.70
N ARG A 254 -3.43 9.58 1.37
CA ARG A 254 -3.68 8.45 0.45
C ARG A 254 -2.43 7.94 -0.25
N THR A 255 -1.39 8.75 -0.28
CA THR A 255 -0.12 8.46 -0.95
C THR A 255 1.03 8.93 -0.08
N LEU A 256 2.18 8.29 -0.23
CA LEU A 256 3.41 8.64 0.47
C LEU A 256 4.59 8.56 -0.49
N ALA A 257 5.59 9.41 -0.25
CA ALA A 257 6.91 9.22 -0.79
C ALA A 257 7.75 8.41 0.19
N TYR A 258 8.59 7.54 -0.34
CA TYR A 258 9.64 6.88 0.43
C TYR A 258 10.88 7.77 0.51
N LEU A 259 11.73 7.51 1.50
CA LEU A 259 13.03 8.17 1.61
C LEU A 259 14.14 7.17 1.34
N ARG A 260 15.08 7.48 0.44
CA ARG A 260 16.12 6.54 0.02
C ARG A 260 17.49 7.21 0.05
N ALA A 261 18.40 6.66 0.84
CA ALA A 261 19.81 7.05 0.81
C ALA A 261 20.60 6.16 -0.16
N ILE A 262 21.32 6.78 -1.09
CA ILE A 262 22.10 6.13 -2.17
C ILE A 262 23.56 6.57 -2.11
N GLY A 263 24.50 5.69 -2.46
CA GLY A 263 25.93 5.98 -2.46
C GLY A 263 26.80 4.76 -2.17
N ASP A 264 28.13 4.91 -2.28
CA ASP A 264 29.08 3.79 -2.15
C ASP A 264 29.28 3.29 -0.72
N LYS A 265 29.92 2.12 -0.56
CA LYS A 265 30.27 1.60 0.77
C LYS A 265 31.09 2.65 1.55
N GLY A 266 30.69 2.91 2.79
CA GLY A 266 31.33 3.94 3.64
C GLY A 266 30.75 5.36 3.47
N SER A 267 29.70 5.56 2.67
CA SER A 267 29.09 6.89 2.49
C SER A 267 28.13 7.36 3.59
N GLY A 268 28.02 6.64 4.72
CA GLY A 268 27.15 7.04 5.84
C GLY A 268 25.65 6.80 5.65
N LYS A 269 25.19 6.15 4.56
CA LYS A 269 23.76 5.87 4.29
C LYS A 269 23.00 5.21 5.44
N SER A 270 23.51 4.09 5.94
CA SER A 270 22.86 3.35 7.02
C SER A 270 22.77 4.21 8.27
N GLU A 271 23.84 4.95 8.57
CA GLU A 271 23.89 5.85 9.73
C GLU A 271 22.85 6.98 9.61
N LEU A 272 22.74 7.61 8.44
CA LEU A 272 21.72 8.62 8.20
C LEU A 272 20.30 8.06 8.38
N MET A 273 20.00 6.93 7.75
CA MET A 273 18.66 6.33 7.79
C MET A 273 18.31 5.78 9.18
N ARG A 274 19.27 5.25 9.94
CA ARG A 274 19.07 4.88 11.35
C ARG A 274 18.76 6.09 12.22
N ARG A 275 19.57 7.15 12.13
CA ARG A 275 19.37 8.38 12.92
C ARG A 275 18.05 9.07 12.61
N ALA A 276 17.71 9.22 11.33
CA ALA A 276 16.42 9.75 10.92
C ALA A 276 15.27 8.82 11.33
N GLY A 277 15.44 7.51 11.11
CA GLY A 277 14.46 6.49 11.43
C GLY A 277 14.07 6.47 12.90
N HIS A 278 15.01 6.68 13.83
CA HIS A 278 14.71 6.73 15.27
C HIS A 278 13.69 7.81 15.66
N LEU A 279 13.59 8.87 14.86
CA LEU A 279 12.58 9.92 15.06
C LEU A 279 11.28 9.64 14.31
N CYS A 280 11.23 8.66 13.41
CA CYS A 280 10.02 8.29 12.69
C CYS A 280 9.04 7.55 13.60
N TYR A 281 7.75 7.64 13.27
CA TYR A 281 6.70 6.96 14.00
C TYR A 281 6.89 5.44 13.92
N ARG A 282 7.06 4.81 15.09
CA ARG A 282 7.19 3.36 15.27
C ARG A 282 8.15 2.73 14.27
N LEU A 283 9.40 3.17 14.29
CA LEU A 283 10.42 2.60 13.42
C LEU A 283 10.49 1.09 13.64
N THR A 284 10.30 0.34 12.57
CA THR A 284 10.51 -1.10 12.53
C THR A 284 11.65 -1.38 11.59
N LYS A 285 12.73 -1.96 12.12
CA LYS A 285 13.90 -2.38 11.37
C LYS A 285 13.66 -3.78 10.82
N VAL A 286 13.82 -3.94 9.52
CA VAL A 286 13.79 -5.23 8.84
C VAL A 286 15.02 -5.32 7.94
N SER A 287 15.55 -6.52 7.81
CA SER A 287 16.73 -6.81 7.00
C SER A 287 16.36 -7.52 5.70
N GLY A 288 17.24 -7.47 4.70
CA GLY A 288 17.10 -8.29 3.49
C GLY A 288 17.14 -9.80 3.74
N GLY A 289 17.58 -10.24 4.93
CA GLY A 289 17.56 -11.64 5.35
C GLY A 289 16.23 -12.12 5.91
N ASP A 290 15.30 -11.21 6.24
CA ASP A 290 14.00 -11.57 6.75
C ASP A 290 13.11 -12.17 5.67
N THR A 291 12.30 -13.17 6.05
CA THR A 291 11.34 -13.75 5.09
C THR A 291 10.27 -12.73 4.72
N GLU A 292 9.72 -12.83 3.51
CA GLU A 292 8.63 -11.96 3.05
C GLU A 292 7.44 -11.89 4.02
N SER A 293 7.19 -12.98 4.77
CA SER A 293 6.09 -13.07 5.73
C SER A 293 6.25 -12.12 6.91
N VAL A 294 7.50 -11.86 7.33
CA VAL A 294 7.82 -10.92 8.41
C VAL A 294 7.44 -9.51 8.01
N PHE A 295 7.81 -9.07 6.80
CA PHE A 295 7.48 -7.75 6.26
C PHE A 295 5.97 -7.46 6.33
N PHE A 296 5.13 -8.39 5.87
CA PHE A 296 3.67 -8.20 5.86
C PHE A 296 3.08 -8.17 7.28
N ARG A 297 3.49 -9.10 8.14
CA ARG A 297 2.94 -9.23 9.50
C ARG A 297 3.34 -8.05 10.37
N ILE A 298 4.62 -7.67 10.37
CA ILE A 298 5.11 -6.59 11.21
C ILE A 298 4.59 -5.23 10.74
N THR A 299 4.46 -5.03 9.43
CA THR A 299 3.87 -3.80 8.88
C THR A 299 2.40 -3.67 9.28
N ASP A 300 1.61 -4.73 9.15
CA ASP A 300 0.18 -4.73 9.50
C ASP A 300 -0.05 -4.55 11.02
N MET A 301 0.83 -5.13 11.84
CA MET A 301 0.79 -5.06 13.30
C MET A 301 1.21 -3.68 13.83
N MET A 302 2.39 -3.19 13.40
CA MET A 302 2.97 -1.98 13.96
C MET A 302 2.38 -0.70 13.37
N ARG A 303 2.04 -0.73 12.08
CA ARG A 303 1.55 0.42 11.31
C ARG A 303 2.43 1.67 11.52
N GLY A 304 3.73 1.45 11.47
CA GLY A 304 4.79 2.44 11.66
C GLY A 304 5.62 2.65 10.42
N THR A 305 6.85 3.14 10.60
CA THR A 305 7.83 3.33 9.52
C THR A 305 8.71 2.11 9.37
N ILE A 306 8.85 1.58 8.16
CA ILE A 306 9.75 0.44 7.92
C ILE A 306 11.11 0.93 7.45
N PHE A 307 12.17 0.57 8.17
CA PHE A 307 13.55 0.77 7.75
C PHE A 307 14.12 -0.53 7.19
N ILE A 308 14.65 -0.46 5.97
CA ILE A 308 15.20 -1.59 5.25
C ILE A 308 16.67 -1.32 5.00
N GLU A 309 17.51 -2.03 5.75
CA GLU A 309 18.96 -2.00 5.59
C GLU A 309 19.38 -3.00 4.49
N GLU A 310 20.34 -2.59 3.66
CA GLU A 310 20.84 -3.36 2.50
C GLU A 310 19.72 -3.84 1.54
N ALA A 311 18.90 -2.92 1.05
CA ALA A 311 17.83 -3.24 0.10
C ALA A 311 18.33 -3.61 -1.32
N ASP A 312 19.64 -3.81 -1.52
CA ASP A 312 20.24 -4.29 -2.76
C ASP A 312 19.99 -5.80 -2.90
N MET A 313 18.73 -6.17 -3.15
CA MET A 313 18.34 -7.57 -3.28
C MET A 313 18.80 -8.14 -4.63
N GLU A 314 19.55 -9.25 -4.61
CA GLU A 314 19.79 -10.05 -5.82
C GLU A 314 18.46 -10.59 -6.37
N LYS A 315 18.35 -10.67 -7.71
CA LYS A 315 17.13 -11.16 -8.39
C LYS A 315 16.79 -12.58 -7.92
N SER A 316 15.79 -12.69 -7.07
CA SER A 316 15.23 -13.94 -6.53
C SER A 316 13.70 -13.91 -6.50
N ALA A 317 13.04 -15.05 -6.35
CA ALA A 317 11.57 -15.09 -6.20
C ALA A 317 11.10 -14.28 -4.97
N ALA A 318 11.87 -14.29 -3.88
CA ALA A 318 11.62 -13.48 -2.69
C ALA A 318 11.74 -11.96 -2.98
N SER A 319 12.75 -11.56 -3.77
CA SER A 319 12.91 -10.15 -4.19
C SER A 319 11.68 -9.61 -4.93
N ASN A 320 11.02 -10.43 -5.76
CA ASN A 320 9.83 -10.00 -6.51
C ASN A 320 8.63 -9.69 -5.60
N ASN A 321 8.44 -10.43 -4.50
CA ASN A 321 7.34 -10.18 -3.59
C ASN A 321 7.60 -8.96 -2.69
N ILE A 322 8.86 -8.70 -2.35
CA ILE A 322 9.28 -7.49 -1.64
C ILE A 322 9.15 -6.24 -2.54
N VAL A 323 9.49 -6.34 -3.84
CA VAL A 323 9.21 -5.26 -4.80
C VAL A 323 7.71 -4.96 -4.89
N LYS A 324 6.86 -6.00 -4.91
CA LYS A 324 5.39 -5.82 -4.85
C LYS A 324 4.96 -5.14 -3.55
N PHE A 325 5.52 -5.52 -2.40
CA PHE A 325 5.28 -4.85 -1.12
C PHE A 325 5.59 -3.35 -1.20
N PHE A 326 6.71 -2.95 -1.80
CA PHE A 326 7.05 -1.54 -2.00
C PHE A 326 6.09 -0.84 -2.96
N ASN A 327 5.74 -1.49 -4.08
CA ASN A 327 4.84 -0.92 -5.08
C ASN A 327 3.42 -0.69 -4.53
N MET A 328 2.94 -1.61 -3.69
CA MET A 328 1.62 -1.52 -3.06
C MET A 328 1.62 -0.56 -1.85
N GLY A 329 2.73 -0.48 -1.13
CA GLY A 329 2.79 0.24 0.15
C GLY A 329 2.88 1.75 0.09
N ALA A 330 2.95 2.35 -1.10
CA ALA A 330 3.04 3.80 -1.28
C ALA A 330 1.67 4.45 -1.48
N MET A 331 0.63 3.65 -1.71
CA MET A 331 -0.74 4.10 -1.89
C MET A 331 -1.65 3.33 -0.93
N ASP A 332 -2.54 4.06 -0.29
CA ASP A 332 -3.50 3.53 0.67
C ASP A 332 -4.53 2.62 -0.02
N GLY A 333 -5.12 1.70 0.76
CA GLY A 333 -6.13 0.74 0.29
C GLY A 333 -5.57 -0.51 -0.41
N ASN A 334 -4.25 -0.65 -0.54
CA ASN A 334 -3.63 -1.86 -1.07
C ASN A 334 -3.30 -2.87 0.04
N TYR A 335 -3.58 -4.14 -0.24
CA TYR A 335 -3.34 -5.26 0.68
C TYR A 335 -2.67 -6.44 0.00
N VAL A 336 -1.80 -7.14 0.73
CA VAL A 336 -1.28 -8.44 0.29
C VAL A 336 -2.07 -9.54 0.98
N ASN A 337 -2.70 -10.38 0.18
CA ASN A 337 -3.45 -11.54 0.67
C ASN A 337 -2.51 -12.74 0.83
N ARG A 338 -2.55 -13.38 2.00
CA ARG A 338 -1.86 -14.64 2.25
C ARG A 338 -2.84 -15.66 2.82
N THR A 339 -2.66 -16.91 2.44
CA THR A 339 -3.42 -18.02 3.01
C THR A 339 -2.79 -18.42 4.33
N GLU A 340 -3.60 -18.54 5.38
CA GLU A 340 -3.19 -19.08 6.67
C GLU A 340 -4.08 -20.26 7.06
N GLU A 341 -3.48 -21.25 7.72
CA GLU A 341 -4.22 -22.32 8.36
C GLU A 341 -5.01 -21.72 9.53
N TRP A 342 -6.29 -22.06 9.59
CA TRP A 342 -7.18 -21.65 10.66
C TRP A 342 -7.93 -22.87 11.16
N ILE A 343 -7.88 -23.07 12.47
CA ILE A 343 -8.66 -24.10 13.14
C ILE A 343 -9.99 -23.46 13.52
N ASN A 344 -11.08 -24.03 13.04
CA ASN A 344 -12.40 -23.56 13.44
C ASN A 344 -12.57 -23.79 14.95
N PRO A 345 -12.73 -22.73 15.77
CA PRO A 345 -12.77 -22.87 17.22
C PRO A 345 -14.00 -23.65 17.71
N ARG A 346 -15.03 -23.83 16.86
CA ARG A 346 -16.24 -24.61 17.19
C ARG A 346 -16.17 -26.06 16.75
N THR A 347 -15.41 -26.38 15.69
CA THR A 347 -15.40 -27.74 15.11
C THR A 347 -14.05 -28.43 15.20
N GLY A 348 -12.98 -27.71 15.53
CA GLY A 348 -11.60 -28.22 15.54
C GLY A 348 -11.06 -28.57 14.16
N VAL A 349 -11.85 -28.37 13.09
CA VAL A 349 -11.45 -28.71 11.73
C VAL A 349 -10.46 -27.67 11.22
N LYS A 350 -9.32 -28.17 10.74
CA LYS A 350 -8.32 -27.38 10.00
C LYS A 350 -8.91 -26.95 8.67
N ALA A 351 -8.93 -25.65 8.42
CA ALA A 351 -9.28 -25.06 7.15
C ALA A 351 -8.22 -24.03 6.75
N PHE A 352 -8.28 -23.56 5.51
CA PHE A 352 -7.46 -22.45 5.05
C PHE A 352 -8.34 -21.20 4.92
N ARG A 353 -7.86 -20.07 5.44
CA ARG A 353 -8.51 -18.76 5.22
C ARG A 353 -7.53 -17.79 4.60
N THR A 354 -8.03 -16.88 3.79
CA THR A 354 -7.24 -15.77 3.27
C THR A 354 -7.25 -14.63 4.28
N ARG A 355 -6.06 -14.16 4.67
CA ARG A 355 -5.87 -12.96 5.49
C ARG A 355 -5.19 -11.87 4.66
N ALA A 356 -5.77 -10.68 4.69
CA ALA A 356 -5.22 -9.48 4.07
C ALA A 356 -4.26 -8.79 5.05
N PHE A 357 -3.10 -8.36 4.55
CA PHE A 357 -2.10 -7.59 5.30
C PHE A 357 -1.94 -6.20 4.68
N ALA A 358 -2.05 -5.15 5.50
CA ALA A 358 -1.82 -3.79 5.04
C ALA A 358 -0.34 -3.57 4.69
N CYS A 359 -0.08 -2.90 3.56
CA CYS A 359 1.28 -2.57 3.11
C CYS A 359 1.56 -1.06 3.16
N PHE A 360 0.51 -0.24 3.30
CA PHE A 360 0.59 1.21 3.28
C PHE A 360 1.27 1.74 4.56
N CYS A 361 2.48 2.26 4.38
CA CYS A 361 3.27 2.85 5.45
C CYS A 361 4.48 3.61 4.89
N PRO A 362 5.04 4.57 5.66
CA PRO A 362 6.32 5.19 5.34
C PRO A 362 7.42 4.14 5.28
N LYS A 363 8.33 4.27 4.32
CA LYS A 363 9.48 3.39 4.17
C LYS A 363 10.74 4.21 3.94
N ILE A 364 11.81 3.80 4.61
CA ILE A 364 13.13 4.39 4.46
C ILE A 364 14.15 3.31 4.08
N PHE A 365 15.06 3.64 3.16
CA PHE A 365 15.96 2.68 2.54
C PHE A 365 17.41 3.16 2.59
N SER A 366 18.34 2.23 2.80
CA SER A 366 19.76 2.41 2.50
C SER A 366 20.17 1.47 1.37
N MET A 367 20.71 2.00 0.27
CA MET A 367 21.07 1.23 -0.94
C MET A 367 22.42 1.65 -1.51
N ARG A 368 23.15 0.73 -2.13
CA ARG A 368 24.37 1.06 -2.88
C ARG A 368 24.01 1.60 -4.26
N GLY A 369 23.08 0.95 -4.95
CA GLY A 369 22.67 1.28 -6.31
C GLY A 369 21.25 1.82 -6.42
N GLU A 370 20.83 2.06 -7.66
CA GLU A 370 19.43 2.40 -7.96
C GLU A 370 18.55 1.15 -7.95
N PHE A 371 17.29 1.34 -7.55
CA PHE A 371 16.29 0.27 -7.59
C PHE A 371 16.01 -0.10 -9.05
N GLN A 372 16.03 -1.40 -9.39
CA GLN A 372 15.83 -1.85 -10.77
C GLN A 372 14.40 -1.66 -11.31
N ASP A 373 13.45 -1.38 -10.42
CA ASP A 373 12.03 -1.17 -10.69
C ASP A 373 11.69 0.33 -10.65
N ASP A 374 11.33 0.86 -11.82
CA ASP A 374 11.02 2.28 -12.04
C ASP A 374 9.84 2.76 -11.20
N ALA A 375 8.93 1.86 -10.82
CA ALA A 375 7.76 2.22 -10.04
C ALA A 375 8.14 2.52 -8.58
N VAL A 376 9.04 1.77 -7.96
CA VAL A 376 9.56 2.11 -6.62
C VAL A 376 10.40 3.41 -6.67
N ALA A 377 11.23 3.56 -7.69
CA ALA A 377 12.07 4.76 -7.86
C ALA A 377 11.24 6.04 -7.99
N SER A 378 10.19 6.03 -8.81
CA SER A 378 9.28 7.18 -8.99
C SER A 378 8.42 7.54 -7.76
N ARG A 379 8.42 6.68 -6.72
CA ARG A 379 7.77 6.93 -5.43
C ARG A 379 8.76 7.25 -4.31
N SER A 380 10.04 7.42 -4.63
CA SER A 380 11.10 7.66 -3.66
C SER A 380 11.72 9.05 -3.81
N LEU A 381 12.04 9.68 -2.70
CA LEU A 381 12.91 10.84 -2.60
C LEU A 381 14.32 10.35 -2.32
N ASP A 382 15.25 10.74 -3.17
CA ASP A 382 16.61 10.22 -3.15
C ASP A 382 17.55 11.22 -2.50
N ILE A 383 18.38 10.72 -1.59
CA ILE A 383 19.49 11.44 -0.98
C ILE A 383 20.76 10.73 -1.43
N ARG A 384 21.48 11.34 -2.36
CA ARG A 384 22.78 10.84 -2.81
C ARG A 384 23.84 11.31 -1.83
N LEU A 385 24.66 10.38 -1.33
CA LEU A 385 25.65 10.61 -0.28
C LEU A 385 27.05 10.23 -0.76
N ILE A 386 28.01 11.06 -0.37
CA ILE A 386 29.44 10.84 -0.61
C ILE A 386 30.12 10.49 0.73
N GLY A 387 31.16 9.66 0.67
CA GLY A 387 31.98 9.33 1.84
C GLY A 387 32.60 10.55 2.50
N LYS A 388 32.54 10.58 3.83
CA LYS A 388 33.19 11.60 4.67
C LYS A 388 34.42 10.98 5.34
N SER A 389 35.50 11.75 5.37
CA SER A 389 36.69 11.39 6.13
C SER A 389 36.45 11.55 7.63
N SER A 390 37.18 10.80 8.45
CA SER A 390 37.10 10.95 9.91
C SER A 390 37.47 12.36 10.37
N GLN A 391 38.38 13.05 9.66
CA GLN A 391 38.76 14.43 9.99
C GLN A 391 37.60 15.40 9.78
N GLU A 392 36.88 15.32 8.66
CA GLU A 392 35.70 16.16 8.42
C GLU A 392 34.64 15.98 9.51
N LEU A 393 34.43 14.75 9.98
CA LEU A 393 33.46 14.46 11.04
C LEU A 393 33.91 15.05 12.38
N VAL A 394 35.20 14.94 12.73
CA VAL A 394 35.77 15.53 13.96
C VAL A 394 35.66 17.05 13.93
N ASP A 395 36.02 17.68 12.81
CA ASP A 395 35.96 19.14 12.64
C ASP A 395 34.52 19.67 12.74
N ALA A 396 33.55 18.89 12.25
CA ALA A 396 32.12 19.19 12.35
C ALA A 396 31.50 18.81 13.71
N GLY A 397 32.26 18.16 14.61
CA GLY A 397 31.76 17.69 15.90
C GLY A 397 30.71 16.58 15.81
N ILE A 398 30.75 15.76 14.75
CA ILE A 398 29.83 14.65 14.51
C ILE A 398 30.41 13.36 15.08
N GLU A 399 29.68 12.75 16.03
CA GLU A 399 30.05 11.48 16.64
C GLU A 399 29.73 10.30 15.71
N LEU A 400 30.69 9.37 15.57
CA LEU A 400 30.53 8.14 14.76
C LEU A 400 29.46 7.21 15.33
N GLU A 401 29.37 7.13 16.65
CA GLU A 401 28.37 6.31 17.35
C GLU A 401 27.26 7.19 17.92
N MET A 402 26.06 6.61 18.10
CA MET A 402 24.94 7.27 18.77
C MET A 402 25.16 7.26 20.28
N GLY A 403 25.90 8.26 20.78
CA GLY A 403 26.23 8.42 22.18
C GLY A 403 25.12 9.03 23.05
N SER A 404 25.44 9.35 24.29
CA SER A 404 24.49 9.90 25.27
C SER A 404 23.82 11.20 24.80
N LYS A 405 24.57 12.07 24.09
CA LYS A 405 24.05 13.32 23.51
C LYS A 405 22.94 13.06 22.48
N TYR A 406 23.14 12.07 21.61
CA TYR A 406 22.15 11.65 20.63
C TYR A 406 20.86 11.18 21.33
N TRP A 407 20.98 10.24 22.28
CA TRP A 407 19.84 9.66 22.97
C TRP A 407 19.10 10.65 23.87
N ALA A 408 19.80 11.62 24.45
CA ALA A 408 19.18 12.72 25.19
C ALA A 408 18.33 13.61 24.28
N GLY A 409 18.82 13.91 23.07
CA GLY A 409 18.04 14.64 22.06
C GLY A 409 16.83 13.85 21.58
N TRP A 410 17.00 12.57 21.28
CA TRP A 410 15.91 11.66 20.93
C TRP A 410 14.82 11.60 22.02
N ARG A 411 15.22 11.42 23.28
CA ARG A 411 14.30 11.36 24.44
C ARG A 411 13.53 12.67 24.65
N ARG A 412 14.10 13.81 24.26
CA ARG A 412 13.43 15.11 24.28
C ARG A 412 12.43 15.28 23.12
N LEU A 413 12.76 14.81 21.92
CA LEU A 413 11.97 15.05 20.71
C LEU A 413 10.81 14.07 20.55
N MET A 414 11.00 12.78 20.82
CA MET A 414 9.98 11.77 20.59
C MET A 414 8.66 12.04 21.31
N PRO A 415 8.63 12.48 22.58
CA PRO A 415 7.37 12.84 23.24
C PRO A 415 6.65 14.01 22.58
N LYS A 416 7.39 14.98 22.01
CA LYS A 416 6.81 16.10 21.25
C LYS A 416 6.24 15.63 19.93
N LEU A 417 6.89 14.69 19.25
CA LEU A 417 6.39 14.10 18.00
C LEU A 417 5.10 13.27 18.22
N LEU A 418 5.05 12.49 19.30
CA LEU A 418 3.80 11.80 19.69
C LEU A 418 2.70 12.81 20.03
N ARG A 419 3.03 13.88 20.76
CA ARG A 419 2.08 14.94 21.07
C ARG A 419 1.55 15.65 19.81
N LEU A 420 2.44 15.94 18.86
CA LEU A 420 2.09 16.50 17.55
C LEU A 420 1.13 15.58 16.80
N ARG A 421 1.40 14.27 16.77
CA ARG A 421 0.50 13.27 16.20
C ARG A 421 -0.88 13.33 16.85
N MET A 422 -0.95 13.30 18.18
CA MET A 422 -2.22 13.39 18.89
C MET A 422 -2.98 14.67 18.55
N GLN A 423 -2.30 15.80 18.29
CA GLN A 423 -2.95 17.06 17.87
C GLN A 423 -3.42 17.06 16.40
N MET A 424 -2.67 16.42 15.51
CA MET A 424 -2.86 16.55 14.06
C MET A 424 -3.60 15.40 13.38
N MET A 425 -3.79 14.28 14.05
CA MET A 425 -4.50 13.13 13.48
C MET A 425 -5.96 13.48 13.18
N GLU A 426 -6.42 13.13 11.99
CA GLU A 426 -7.77 13.39 11.50
C GLU A 426 -8.51 12.07 11.32
N SER A 427 -9.83 12.06 11.58
CA SER A 427 -10.65 10.86 11.38
C SER A 427 -10.93 10.58 9.90
N GLN A 428 -10.75 11.60 9.06
CA GLN A 428 -10.88 11.54 7.61
C GLN A 428 -9.54 11.83 6.93
N LYS A 429 -9.39 11.29 5.72
CA LYS A 429 -8.22 11.56 4.89
C LYS A 429 -8.21 13.04 4.47
N ILE A 430 -7.03 13.65 4.48
CA ILE A 430 -6.79 14.97 3.94
C ILE A 430 -6.79 14.88 2.41
N ASP A 431 -7.61 15.71 1.77
CA ASP A 431 -7.66 15.81 0.32
C ASP A 431 -6.41 16.48 -0.27
N MET A 432 -6.15 16.20 -1.55
CA MET A 432 -5.03 16.83 -2.26
C MET A 432 -5.29 18.32 -2.42
N ASP A 433 -4.31 19.13 -2.07
CA ASP A 433 -4.34 20.57 -2.31
C ASP A 433 -3.86 20.86 -3.74
N MET A 434 -4.82 21.16 -4.62
CA MET A 434 -4.54 21.46 -6.03
C MET A 434 -3.64 22.70 -6.21
N SER A 435 -3.60 23.62 -5.24
CA SER A 435 -2.73 24.80 -5.28
C SER A 435 -1.23 24.47 -5.15
N LEU A 436 -0.91 23.26 -4.67
CA LEU A 436 0.46 22.78 -4.47
C LEU A 436 1.00 21.94 -5.65
N ILE A 437 0.18 21.75 -6.68
CA ILE A 437 0.58 21.05 -7.90
C ILE A 437 1.61 21.89 -8.67
N ASP A 438 2.68 21.23 -9.09
CA ASP A 438 3.69 21.81 -9.96
C ASP A 438 3.58 21.22 -11.37
N THR A 439 3.24 22.05 -12.34
CA THR A 439 3.03 21.64 -13.74
C THR A 439 4.33 21.31 -14.49
N PHE A 440 5.49 21.61 -13.90
CA PHE A 440 6.81 21.36 -14.50
C PHE A 440 7.37 19.98 -14.18
N ILE A 441 6.71 19.22 -13.31
CA ILE A 441 7.11 17.85 -12.94
C ILE A 441 6.00 16.86 -13.28
N SER A 442 6.33 15.57 -13.25
CA SER A 442 5.33 14.54 -13.56
C SER A 442 4.15 14.53 -12.56
N PRO A 443 2.94 14.14 -12.99
CA PRO A 443 1.81 13.97 -12.09
C PRO A 443 2.09 13.00 -10.93
N ARG A 444 2.91 11.96 -11.17
CA ARG A 444 3.31 11.00 -10.15
C ARG A 444 4.14 11.67 -9.04
N TYR A 445 5.11 12.51 -9.42
CA TYR A 445 5.94 13.25 -8.47
C TYR A 445 5.09 14.18 -7.58
N ASN A 446 4.13 14.89 -8.18
CA ASN A 446 3.16 15.69 -7.41
C ASN A 446 2.37 14.84 -6.43
N GLN A 447 1.87 13.69 -6.86
CA GLN A 447 1.03 12.83 -6.05
C GLN A 447 1.77 12.26 -4.82
N VAL A 448 3.00 11.77 -4.99
CA VAL A 448 3.74 11.14 -3.88
C VAL A 448 4.30 12.17 -2.89
N THR A 449 4.59 13.39 -3.35
CA THR A 449 5.14 14.45 -2.49
C THR A 449 4.09 15.37 -1.87
N MET A 450 2.83 15.23 -2.27
CA MET A 450 1.72 16.05 -1.74
C MET A 450 1.66 16.08 -0.20
N PRO A 451 1.83 14.96 0.54
CA PRO A 451 1.85 15.00 2.00
C PRO A 451 2.91 15.97 2.56
N ALA A 452 4.14 15.90 2.03
CA ALA A 452 5.23 16.78 2.45
C ALA A 452 4.95 18.25 2.13
N LYS A 453 4.38 18.54 0.96
CA LYS A 453 3.99 19.91 0.57
C LYS A 453 2.88 20.45 1.49
N ILE A 454 1.87 19.63 1.82
CA ILE A 454 0.78 20.00 2.73
C ILE A 454 1.34 20.30 4.13
N MET A 455 2.22 19.45 4.66
CA MET A 455 2.80 19.64 5.98
C MET A 455 3.74 20.86 6.03
N ALA A 456 4.51 21.11 4.97
CA ALA A 456 5.28 22.33 4.82
C ALA A 456 4.39 23.59 4.76
N LYS A 457 3.23 23.53 4.09
CA LYS A 457 2.25 24.63 4.09
C LYS A 457 1.63 24.82 5.47
N LYS A 458 1.24 23.73 6.16
CA LYS A 458 0.67 23.78 7.52
C LYS A 458 1.63 24.31 8.55
N SER A 459 2.94 24.15 8.37
CA SER A 459 3.94 24.75 9.27
C SER A 459 4.11 26.26 9.07
N GLY A 460 3.41 26.87 8.08
CA GLY A 460 3.55 28.29 7.77
C GLY A 460 4.89 28.67 7.15
N ASN A 461 5.73 27.69 6.78
CA ASN A 461 7.06 27.93 6.26
C ASN A 461 7.09 27.78 4.73
N GLU A 462 6.78 28.88 4.03
CA GLU A 462 6.74 28.92 2.56
C GLU A 462 8.09 28.54 1.90
N ARG A 463 9.22 28.81 2.57
CA ARG A 463 10.56 28.42 2.10
C ARG A 463 10.70 26.90 1.97
N LEU A 464 10.03 26.12 2.81
CA LEU A 464 10.05 24.65 2.69
C LEU A 464 9.29 24.18 1.46
N VAL A 465 8.16 24.81 1.16
CA VAL A 465 7.37 24.50 -0.04
C VAL A 465 8.17 24.78 -1.31
N SER A 466 8.89 25.91 -1.36
CA SER A 466 9.75 26.23 -2.49
C SER A 466 10.93 25.27 -2.62
N GLN A 467 11.62 24.94 -1.52
CA GLN A 467 12.74 23.99 -1.55
C GLN A 467 12.34 22.60 -2.06
N ILE A 468 11.18 22.07 -1.63
CA ILE A 468 10.67 20.80 -2.15
C ILE A 468 10.40 20.92 -3.65
N ARG A 469 9.79 22.03 -4.09
CA ARG A 469 9.48 22.27 -5.50
C ARG A 469 10.76 22.27 -6.36
N ASP A 470 11.76 23.03 -5.94
CA ASP A 470 13.01 23.19 -6.67
C ASP A 470 13.77 21.86 -6.77
N MET A 471 13.89 21.12 -5.66
CA MET A 471 14.49 19.78 -5.65
C MET A 471 13.75 18.81 -6.60
N LEU A 472 12.42 18.82 -6.59
CA LEU A 472 11.64 17.94 -7.46
C LEU A 472 11.81 18.28 -8.95
N ARG A 473 11.93 19.57 -9.27
CA ARG A 473 12.23 20.02 -10.64
C ARG A 473 13.61 19.60 -11.07
N GLU A 474 14.63 19.81 -10.25
CA GLU A 474 16.01 19.37 -10.53
C GLU A 474 16.05 17.85 -10.77
N LYS A 475 15.48 17.06 -9.86
CA LYS A 475 15.42 15.60 -10.02
C LYS A 475 14.68 15.19 -11.29
N TYR A 476 13.56 15.85 -11.60
CA TYR A 476 12.82 15.56 -12.82
C TYR A 476 13.60 15.95 -14.08
N LEU A 477 14.39 17.03 -14.04
CA LEU A 477 15.29 17.43 -15.13
C LEU A 477 16.40 16.41 -15.33
N GLU A 478 17.02 15.91 -14.26
CA GLU A 478 18.01 14.82 -14.34
C GLU A 478 17.42 13.58 -15.01
N GLU A 479 16.27 13.09 -14.53
CA GLU A 479 15.60 11.94 -15.16
C GLU A 479 15.24 12.18 -16.63
N THR A 480 14.86 13.42 -16.96
CA THR A 480 14.50 13.80 -18.32
C THR A 480 15.72 13.85 -19.22
N ALA A 481 16.86 14.33 -18.71
CA ALA A 481 18.15 14.30 -19.41
C ALA A 481 18.60 12.85 -19.68
N GLU A 482 18.41 11.95 -18.71
CA GLU A 482 18.72 10.53 -18.92
C GLU A 482 17.82 9.89 -19.98
N LYS A 483 16.51 10.17 -19.93
CA LYS A 483 15.54 9.72 -20.93
C LYS A 483 15.82 10.30 -22.31
N SER A 484 16.40 11.49 -22.39
CA SER A 484 16.76 12.10 -23.67
C SER A 484 17.80 11.26 -24.45
N MET A 485 18.60 10.46 -23.73
CA MET A 485 19.59 9.54 -24.32
C MET A 485 19.01 8.17 -24.70
N GLU A 486 17.70 8.00 -24.62
CA GLU A 486 17.03 6.76 -25.03
C GLU A 486 16.67 6.77 -26.52
N THR A 487 16.49 5.57 -27.09
CA THR A 487 16.03 5.41 -28.49
C THR A 487 14.66 6.07 -28.70
N GLU A 488 13.80 5.99 -27.70
CA GLU A 488 12.45 6.55 -27.67
C GLU A 488 12.48 8.07 -27.85
N ALA A 489 13.44 8.76 -27.21
CA ALA A 489 13.62 10.20 -27.38
C ALA A 489 13.96 10.58 -28.83
N ARG A 490 14.80 9.78 -29.51
CA ARG A 490 15.18 10.03 -30.91
C ARG A 490 14.00 9.89 -31.87
N ILE A 491 13.08 8.99 -31.56
CA ILE A 491 11.83 8.82 -32.34
C ILE A 491 10.91 10.02 -32.12
N VAL A 492 10.79 10.51 -30.88
CA VAL A 492 10.00 11.71 -30.57
C VAL A 492 10.61 12.95 -31.22
N GLU A 493 11.94 13.08 -31.20
CA GLU A 493 12.66 14.16 -31.88
C GLU A 493 12.44 14.10 -33.39
N ALA A 494 12.58 12.93 -34.02
CA ALA A 494 12.31 12.73 -35.44
C ALA A 494 10.89 13.17 -35.83
N LEU A 495 9.90 12.83 -35.00
CA LEU A 495 8.52 13.25 -35.17
C LEU A 495 8.37 14.79 -35.12
N TRP A 496 9.00 15.45 -34.15
CA TRP A 496 9.01 16.91 -34.08
C TRP A 496 9.74 17.56 -35.26
N LYS A 497 10.89 17.01 -35.68
CA LYS A 497 11.61 17.49 -36.87
C LYS A 497 10.74 17.43 -38.13
N MET A 498 10.00 16.33 -38.33
CA MET A 498 9.03 16.21 -39.42
C MET A 498 7.90 17.26 -39.34
N TYR A 499 7.46 17.61 -38.14
CA TYR A 499 6.40 18.61 -37.97
C TYR A 499 6.90 20.05 -38.17
N ILE A 500 8.14 20.34 -37.79
CA ILE A 500 8.70 21.69 -37.76
C ILE A 500 9.37 22.07 -39.07
N TYR A 501 10.31 21.25 -39.56
CA TYR A 501 11.17 21.63 -40.69
C TYR A 501 10.48 21.37 -42.03
N ALA A 502 10.50 22.37 -42.92
CA ALA A 502 9.72 22.36 -44.15
C ALA A 502 10.09 21.21 -45.12
N ASP A 503 11.38 20.89 -45.21
CA ASP A 503 11.92 19.80 -46.03
C ASP A 503 11.45 18.41 -45.53
N MET A 504 11.39 18.22 -44.21
CA MET A 504 10.90 16.97 -43.61
C MET A 504 9.38 16.91 -43.59
N ARG A 505 8.71 18.04 -43.41
CA ARG A 505 7.24 18.19 -43.42
C ARG A 505 6.62 17.77 -44.73
N ALA A 506 7.34 17.91 -45.85
CA ALA A 506 6.90 17.39 -47.16
C ALA A 506 6.66 15.87 -47.17
N ARG A 507 7.20 15.12 -46.21
CA ARG A 507 6.97 13.67 -46.06
C ARG A 507 5.68 13.34 -45.30
N LEU A 508 5.06 14.31 -44.63
CA LEU A 508 3.77 14.13 -43.97
C LEU A 508 2.64 14.06 -45.00
N VAL A 509 1.64 13.23 -44.73
CA VAL A 509 0.46 13.08 -45.59
C VAL A 509 -0.73 13.62 -44.85
N ILE A 510 -1.55 14.47 -45.47
CA ILE A 510 -2.83 14.89 -44.90
C ILE A 510 -3.91 14.04 -45.56
N ASN A 511 -4.71 13.33 -44.76
CA ASN A 511 -5.84 12.57 -45.30
C ASN A 511 -7.02 13.50 -45.61
N ASP A 512 -8.05 12.94 -46.25
CA ASP A 512 -9.21 13.73 -46.65
C ASP A 512 -9.85 14.40 -45.41
N SER A 513 -9.92 13.72 -44.28
CA SER A 513 -10.43 14.27 -43.00
C SER A 513 -9.57 15.38 -42.36
N GLY A 514 -8.49 15.83 -43.01
CA GLY A 514 -7.60 16.87 -42.48
C GLY A 514 -6.60 16.37 -41.42
N GLU A 515 -6.56 15.06 -41.16
CA GLU A 515 -5.68 14.44 -40.19
C GLU A 515 -4.27 14.30 -40.77
N ILE A 516 -3.27 14.59 -39.94
CA ILE A 516 -1.86 14.49 -40.34
C ILE A 516 -1.40 13.07 -40.09
N LEU A 517 -1.04 12.38 -41.15
CA LEU A 517 -0.51 11.03 -41.15
C LEU A 517 1.01 11.06 -41.21
N VAL A 518 1.61 10.35 -40.26
CA VAL A 518 3.06 10.14 -40.18
C VAL A 518 3.37 8.70 -40.56
N LYS A 519 4.23 8.52 -41.57
CA LYS A 519 4.68 7.20 -42.03
C LYS A 519 5.79 6.68 -41.13
N ILE A 520 5.61 5.46 -40.60
CA ILE A 520 6.59 4.85 -39.66
C ILE A 520 7.97 4.71 -40.30
N GLY A 521 8.03 4.37 -41.60
CA GLY A 521 9.30 4.24 -42.33
C GLY A 521 10.10 5.54 -42.39
N ASP A 522 9.43 6.67 -42.58
CA ASP A 522 10.10 7.98 -42.70
C ASP A 522 10.62 8.44 -41.33
N VAL A 523 9.84 8.20 -40.27
CA VAL A 523 10.26 8.40 -38.87
C VAL A 523 11.48 7.54 -38.55
N THR A 524 11.50 6.29 -39.01
CA THR A 524 12.63 5.36 -38.79
C THR A 524 13.92 5.90 -39.42
N ALA A 525 13.84 6.37 -40.66
CA ALA A 525 15.00 6.93 -41.36
C ALA A 525 15.53 8.17 -40.64
N ILE A 526 14.66 9.11 -40.26
CA ILE A 526 15.07 10.34 -39.57
C ILE A 526 15.64 10.02 -38.17
N ALA A 527 15.02 9.11 -37.43
CA ALA A 527 15.52 8.69 -36.12
C ALA A 527 16.92 8.06 -36.22
N ASN A 528 17.18 7.22 -37.22
CA ASN A 528 18.51 6.64 -37.43
C ASN A 528 19.56 7.69 -37.81
N ASN A 529 19.19 8.70 -38.61
CA ASN A 529 20.10 9.82 -38.89
C ASN A 529 20.49 10.58 -37.61
N ILE A 530 19.51 10.88 -36.74
CA ILE A 530 19.79 11.54 -35.45
C ILE A 530 20.71 10.69 -34.58
N ILE A 531 20.47 9.37 -34.55
CA ILE A 531 21.32 8.43 -33.79
C ILE A 531 22.74 8.39 -34.35
N GLU A 532 22.91 8.53 -35.66
CA GLU A 532 24.22 8.59 -36.31
C GLU A 532 24.94 9.92 -35.99
N GLU A 533 24.23 11.05 -36.05
CA GLU A 533 24.73 12.37 -35.65
C GLU A 533 25.24 12.36 -34.20
N MET A 534 24.47 11.83 -33.25
CA MET A 534 24.88 11.71 -31.85
C MET A 534 26.19 10.93 -31.69
N LYS A 535 26.35 9.83 -32.43
CA LYS A 535 27.57 9.01 -32.37
C LYS A 535 28.79 9.77 -32.91
N GLN A 536 28.60 10.56 -33.97
CA GLN A 536 29.67 11.40 -34.51
C GLN A 536 30.11 12.47 -33.51
N GLU A 537 29.19 12.95 -32.66
CA GLU A 537 29.46 13.87 -31.55
C GLU A 537 30.01 13.18 -30.29
N GLY A 538 30.26 11.86 -30.33
CA GLY A 538 30.78 11.10 -29.21
C GLY A 538 29.74 10.78 -28.12
N GLN A 539 28.45 10.88 -28.43
CA GLN A 539 27.36 10.50 -27.54
C GLN A 539 26.81 9.11 -27.90
N ASP A 540 26.69 8.23 -26.90
CA ASP A 540 26.10 6.91 -27.05
C ASP A 540 24.71 6.83 -26.40
N LEU A 541 23.80 6.07 -27.03
CA LEU A 541 22.48 5.78 -26.47
C LEU A 541 22.60 4.90 -25.22
N ARG A 542 21.74 5.17 -24.23
CA ARG A 542 21.52 4.23 -23.11
C ARG A 542 20.63 3.08 -23.61
N ASN A 543 21.20 1.88 -23.79
CA ASN A 543 20.41 0.69 -24.09
C ASN A 543 19.69 0.19 -22.83
N ASN A 544 18.37 0.22 -22.84
CA ASN A 544 17.53 -0.29 -21.76
C ASN A 544 17.54 -1.83 -21.80
N LYS A 545 18.17 -2.46 -20.81
CA LYS A 545 18.15 -3.90 -20.43
C LYS A 545 18.44 -4.95 -21.55
N ASP A 546 19.43 -5.80 -21.28
CA ASP A 546 19.78 -7.06 -21.94
C ASP A 546 20.41 -6.98 -23.34
N ASP A 547 21.75 -6.83 -23.42
CA ASP A 547 22.65 -7.66 -24.27
C ASP A 547 24.14 -7.27 -24.06
N PRO A 548 24.87 -7.83 -23.07
CA PRO A 548 26.31 -7.59 -22.91
C PRO A 548 27.16 -8.12 -24.08
N GLU A 549 26.61 -9.01 -24.92
CA GLU A 549 27.34 -9.69 -26.01
C GLU A 549 27.48 -8.84 -27.29
N LYS A 550 26.94 -7.62 -27.34
CA LYS A 550 27.06 -6.73 -28.49
C LYS A 550 28.06 -5.59 -28.33
N LYS A 551 28.98 -5.69 -27.37
CA LYS A 551 30.22 -4.89 -27.37
C LYS A 551 31.09 -5.33 -28.56
N GLY A 552 30.80 -4.80 -29.76
CA GLY A 552 31.64 -4.97 -30.95
C GLY A 552 30.96 -5.20 -32.30
N LYS A 553 29.63 -5.03 -32.45
CA LYS A 553 28.96 -5.15 -33.76
C LYS A 553 28.47 -3.81 -34.33
N LYS A 554 28.65 -3.69 -35.65
CA LYS A 554 28.25 -2.63 -36.59
C LYS A 554 27.06 -1.77 -36.13
N THR A 555 27.19 -0.45 -36.29
CA THR A 555 26.14 0.58 -36.31
C THR A 555 24.77 0.13 -35.78
N TYR A 556 24.50 0.41 -34.49
CA TYR A 556 23.15 0.25 -33.95
C TYR A 556 22.15 1.11 -34.73
N GLU A 557 21.20 0.46 -35.40
CA GLU A 557 20.08 1.05 -36.12
C GLU A 557 18.76 0.55 -35.53
N VAL A 558 17.77 1.43 -35.46
CA VAL A 558 16.44 1.11 -34.95
C VAL A 558 15.58 0.61 -36.10
N GLY A 559 14.99 -0.57 -35.93
CA GLY A 559 14.10 -1.16 -36.94
C GLY A 559 12.70 -0.54 -36.92
N THR A 560 12.05 -0.52 -38.09
CA THR A 560 10.70 0.05 -38.30
C THR A 560 9.62 -0.58 -37.40
N GLN A 561 9.76 -1.86 -37.05
CA GLN A 561 8.86 -2.54 -36.12
C GLN A 561 8.94 -1.93 -34.72
N ARG A 562 10.15 -1.65 -34.23
CA ARG A 562 10.37 -1.02 -32.92
C ARG A 562 9.84 0.41 -32.91
N VAL A 563 10.12 1.19 -33.95
CA VAL A 563 9.56 2.55 -34.11
C VAL A 563 8.04 2.52 -34.09
N GLY A 564 7.42 1.61 -34.86
CA GLY A 564 5.97 1.46 -34.89
C GLY A 564 5.37 1.04 -33.54
N ARG A 565 6.06 0.19 -32.78
CA ARG A 565 5.67 -0.18 -31.42
C ARG A 565 5.72 1.03 -30.48
N ILE A 566 6.80 1.80 -30.51
CA ILE A 566 6.98 3.00 -29.68
C ILE A 566 5.89 4.04 -29.98
N MET A 567 5.65 4.35 -31.26
CA MET A 567 4.61 5.30 -31.66
C MET A 567 3.21 4.87 -31.22
N LYS A 568 2.91 3.56 -31.25
CA LYS A 568 1.58 3.01 -30.92
C LYS A 568 1.37 2.76 -29.41
N GLU A 569 2.36 2.20 -28.73
CA GLU A 569 2.21 1.70 -27.36
C GLU A 569 2.73 2.71 -26.32
N ILE A 570 3.78 3.46 -26.65
CA ILE A 570 4.41 4.41 -25.72
C ILE A 570 3.87 5.82 -25.94
N ILE A 571 3.90 6.33 -27.18
CA ILE A 571 3.36 7.66 -27.52
C ILE A 571 1.84 7.60 -27.69
N GLN A 572 1.27 6.41 -27.93
CA GLN A 572 -0.16 6.17 -28.08
C GLN A 572 -0.81 6.90 -29.27
N LEU A 573 -0.06 7.13 -30.35
CA LEU A 573 -0.61 7.67 -31.58
C LEU A 573 -1.56 6.67 -32.23
N ARG A 574 -2.73 7.15 -32.68
CA ARG A 574 -3.74 6.29 -33.31
C ARG A 574 -3.20 5.74 -34.62
N LYS A 575 -3.14 4.42 -34.75
CA LYS A 575 -2.74 3.73 -35.97
C LYS A 575 -3.94 3.66 -36.93
N LEU A 576 -3.71 3.86 -38.22
CA LEU A 576 -4.74 3.59 -39.22
C LEU A 576 -4.98 2.06 -39.37
N PRO A 577 -6.24 1.61 -39.45
CA PRO A 577 -6.58 0.18 -39.45
C PRO A 577 -6.16 -0.56 -40.73
N GLN A 578 -6.05 0.12 -41.87
CA GLN A 578 -5.70 -0.51 -43.14
C GLN A 578 -4.23 -0.29 -43.53
N ARG A 579 -3.57 -1.37 -43.97
CA ARG A 579 -2.26 -1.31 -44.63
C ARG A 579 -2.47 -0.69 -46.00
N THR A 580 -2.00 0.55 -46.18
CA THR A 580 -1.95 1.15 -47.52
C THR A 580 -0.77 0.55 -48.29
N ASN A 581 -0.80 0.57 -49.62
CA ASN A 581 0.34 0.20 -50.47
C ASN A 581 1.60 1.06 -50.21
N LYS A 582 1.47 2.15 -49.44
CA LYS A 582 2.54 3.12 -49.11
C LYS A 582 3.15 2.91 -47.72
N GLY A 583 2.70 1.90 -46.96
CA GLY A 583 3.24 1.55 -45.64
C GLY A 583 2.24 1.76 -44.48
N PHE A 584 2.77 1.71 -43.25
CA PHE A 584 2.01 1.93 -42.02
C PHE A 584 2.09 3.38 -41.57
N PHE A 585 0.95 3.92 -41.12
CA PHE A 585 0.80 5.30 -40.68
C PHE A 585 0.20 5.39 -39.28
N CYS A 586 0.62 6.42 -38.56
CA CYS A 586 0.01 6.90 -37.33
C CYS A 586 -0.50 8.32 -37.53
N ILE A 587 -1.54 8.68 -36.79
CA ILE A 587 -2.12 10.03 -36.84
C ILE A 587 -1.43 10.88 -35.79
N TRP A 588 -0.92 12.04 -36.21
CA TRP A 588 -0.35 13.05 -35.33
C TRP A 588 -1.40 13.55 -34.35
N ASP A 589 -0.99 13.72 -33.11
CA ASP A 589 -1.80 14.22 -32.01
C ASP A 589 -0.96 15.25 -31.25
N ASP A 590 -1.35 16.52 -31.33
CA ASP A 590 -0.58 17.64 -30.78
C ASP A 590 -0.37 17.48 -29.26
N ILE A 591 -1.38 17.00 -28.54
CA ILE A 591 -1.34 16.84 -27.09
C ILE A 591 -0.37 15.70 -26.73
N LYS A 592 -0.47 14.55 -27.40
CA LYS A 592 0.43 13.42 -27.15
C LYS A 592 1.88 13.74 -27.50
N MET A 593 2.10 14.51 -28.56
CA MET A 593 3.44 14.93 -28.97
C MET A 593 4.06 15.93 -28.00
N GLU A 594 3.27 16.86 -27.45
CA GLU A 594 3.76 17.73 -26.37
C GLU A 594 4.11 16.94 -25.11
N ILE A 595 3.24 16.01 -24.68
CA ILE A 595 3.49 15.15 -23.51
C ILE A 595 4.76 14.32 -23.72
N ALA A 596 4.91 13.71 -24.90
CA ALA A 596 6.10 12.92 -25.23
C ALA A 596 7.36 13.78 -25.28
N GLY A 597 7.30 14.97 -25.91
CA GLY A 597 8.41 15.92 -25.96
C GLY A 597 8.89 16.31 -24.56
N LYS A 598 7.97 16.67 -23.66
CA LYS A 598 8.30 16.99 -22.26
C LYS A 598 8.91 15.80 -21.53
N LYS A 599 8.31 14.61 -21.67
CA LYS A 599 8.76 13.38 -21.01
C LYS A 599 10.21 12.99 -21.37
N TYR A 600 10.61 13.21 -22.62
CA TYR A 600 11.92 12.81 -23.15
C TYR A 600 12.90 13.99 -23.28
N GLY A 601 12.52 15.20 -22.86
CA GLY A 601 13.42 16.36 -22.90
C GLY A 601 13.74 16.88 -24.29
N VAL A 602 12.90 16.55 -25.28
CA VAL A 602 13.09 16.91 -26.70
C VAL A 602 11.94 17.77 -27.22
N LEU A 603 11.21 18.43 -26.32
CA LEU A 603 10.16 19.37 -26.70
C LEU A 603 10.81 20.62 -27.32
N PRO A 604 10.40 21.02 -28.54
CA PRO A 604 10.81 22.28 -29.14
C PRO A 604 10.29 23.48 -28.31
N ASP A 605 10.90 24.65 -28.49
CA ASP A 605 10.44 25.87 -27.80
C ASP A 605 9.03 26.30 -28.26
N GLU A 606 8.33 27.02 -27.39
CA GLU A 606 6.92 27.41 -27.62
C GLU A 606 6.74 28.24 -28.90
N GLU A 607 7.71 29.09 -29.25
CA GLU A 607 7.65 29.93 -30.45
C GLU A 607 7.75 29.08 -31.72
N THR A 608 8.66 28.11 -31.73
CA THR A 608 8.82 27.13 -32.81
C THR A 608 7.57 26.27 -32.99
N ILE A 609 6.98 25.79 -31.89
CA ILE A 609 5.72 25.01 -31.94
C ILE A 609 4.60 25.86 -32.52
N LYS A 610 4.46 27.12 -32.08
CA LYS A 610 3.43 28.04 -32.55
C LYS A 610 3.55 28.29 -34.06
N LYS A 611 4.75 28.62 -34.55
CA LYS A 611 5.02 28.80 -35.99
C LYS A 611 4.70 27.53 -36.79
N ALA A 612 5.10 26.37 -36.28
CA ALA A 612 4.84 25.10 -36.96
C ALA A 612 3.33 24.79 -37.07
N ARG A 613 2.55 25.06 -36.02
CA ARG A 613 1.09 24.94 -36.00
C ARG A 613 0.41 25.85 -37.00
N GLU A 614 0.81 27.11 -37.07
CA GLU A 614 0.28 28.07 -38.04
C GLU A 614 0.49 27.58 -39.49
N GLU A 615 1.68 27.08 -39.80
CA GLU A 615 1.98 26.50 -41.12
C GLU A 615 1.20 25.20 -41.40
N MET A 616 1.02 24.33 -40.39
CA MET A 616 0.18 23.13 -40.55
C MET A 616 -1.29 23.46 -40.75
N ALA A 617 -1.80 24.51 -40.09
CA ALA A 617 -3.16 25.00 -40.30
C ALA A 617 -3.37 25.50 -41.74
N LYS A 618 -2.39 26.22 -42.30
CA LYS A 618 -2.42 26.64 -43.72
C LYS A 618 -2.45 25.43 -44.66
N LEU A 619 -1.69 24.38 -44.37
CA LEU A 619 -1.67 23.16 -45.17
C LEU A 619 -3.00 22.40 -45.10
N ARG A 620 -3.62 22.31 -43.92
CA ARG A 620 -4.96 21.72 -43.74
C ARG A 620 -6.02 22.49 -44.53
N ALA A 621 -6.02 23.83 -44.44
CA ALA A 621 -6.97 24.68 -45.16
C ALA A 621 -6.90 24.53 -46.70
N LYS A 622 -5.71 24.27 -47.25
CA LYS A 622 -5.54 23.98 -48.69
C LYS A 622 -6.20 22.66 -49.13
N VAL A 623 -6.37 21.71 -48.22
CA VAL A 623 -7.06 20.44 -48.49
C VAL A 623 -8.57 20.64 -48.45
N ASP A 624 -9.09 21.44 -47.51
CA ASP A 624 -10.51 21.81 -47.46
C ASP A 624 -10.95 22.67 -48.66
N LEU A 625 -10.09 23.56 -49.17
CA LEU A 625 -10.35 24.31 -50.41
C LEU A 625 -10.47 23.42 -51.65
N LYS A 626 -9.81 22.26 -51.67
CA LYS A 626 -9.97 21.25 -52.74
C LYS A 626 -11.23 20.39 -52.58
N ARG A 627 -11.87 20.42 -51.40
CA ARG A 627 -13.16 19.77 -51.12
C ARG A 627 -14.37 20.65 -51.40
N ALA A 628 -14.19 21.95 -51.63
CA ALA A 628 -15.29 22.81 -52.07
C ALA A 628 -15.89 22.22 -53.35
N PRO A 629 -17.21 21.94 -53.39
CA PRO A 629 -17.79 21.30 -54.57
C PRO A 629 -17.58 22.22 -55.77
N LEU A 630 -16.96 21.68 -56.82
CA LEU A 630 -17.07 22.24 -58.16
C LEU A 630 -18.56 22.52 -58.38
N GLN A 631 -18.92 23.78 -58.62
CA GLN A 631 -20.27 24.17 -59.01
C GLN A 631 -20.66 23.34 -60.24
N MET A 632 -21.35 22.21 -60.02
CA MET A 632 -22.17 21.59 -61.03
C MET A 632 -23.34 22.55 -61.22
N THR A 633 -23.42 23.15 -62.41
CA THR A 633 -24.66 23.70 -62.93
C THR A 633 -25.72 22.61 -62.87
N ILE A 634 -26.67 22.77 -61.95
CA ILE A 634 -27.86 21.93 -61.86
C ILE A 634 -28.86 22.52 -62.84
N ASP A 635 -29.21 21.72 -63.85
CA ASP A 635 -30.38 21.92 -64.70
C ASP A 635 -31.60 21.45 -63.88
N ASP A 636 -32.52 22.36 -63.60
CA ASP A 636 -33.70 22.11 -62.77
C ASP A 636 -34.67 21.20 -63.52
N THR A 637 -34.71 19.93 -63.17
CA THR A 637 -35.89 19.08 -63.40
C THR A 637 -36.17 18.26 -62.15
N PRO A 638 -37.35 18.39 -61.51
CA PRO A 638 -37.68 17.64 -60.32
C PRO A 638 -38.16 16.23 -60.70
N ALA A 639 -37.51 15.22 -60.14
CA ALA A 639 -37.99 13.84 -60.19
C ALA A 639 -38.06 13.28 -58.77
N GLU A 640 -39.31 13.18 -58.31
CA GLU A 640 -39.94 12.27 -57.34
C GLU A 640 -39.02 11.48 -56.37
N GLU A 641 -39.21 11.75 -55.08
CA GLU A 641 -38.78 10.88 -53.98
C GLU A 641 -39.54 9.53 -54.01
N PRO A 642 -38.84 8.44 -53.66
CA PRO A 642 -39.46 7.43 -52.84
C PRO A 642 -38.67 7.18 -51.54
N GLU A 643 -39.48 7.08 -50.49
CA GLU A 643 -39.22 6.63 -49.13
C GLU A 643 -38.44 5.32 -49.07
N ASP A 644 -37.46 5.23 -48.17
CA ASP A 644 -37.28 4.05 -47.31
C ASP A 644 -36.22 4.33 -46.22
N GLU A 645 -36.70 4.70 -45.03
CA GLU A 645 -35.93 4.67 -43.79
C GLU A 645 -35.66 3.21 -43.39
N LYS A 646 -34.39 2.82 -43.32
CA LYS A 646 -33.96 1.68 -42.50
C LYS A 646 -32.93 2.14 -41.47
N GLN A 647 -33.43 2.32 -40.26
CA GLN A 647 -32.66 2.39 -39.02
C GLN A 647 -31.88 1.09 -38.81
N TYR A 648 -30.58 1.21 -38.49
CA TYR A 648 -29.78 0.13 -37.92
C TYR A 648 -29.72 0.30 -36.40
N PRO A 649 -29.98 -0.75 -35.60
CA PRO A 649 -30.05 -0.66 -34.15
C PRO A 649 -28.65 -0.67 -33.51
N TRP A 650 -28.50 0.12 -32.45
CA TRP A 650 -27.57 -0.13 -31.34
C TRP A 650 -28.27 -0.98 -30.30
#